data_AF-A0A932RD57-F1
#
_entry.id   AF-A0A932RD57-F1
#
_cell.length_a   1.000
_cell.length_b   1.000
_cell.length_c   1.000
_cell.angle_alpha   90.00
_cell.angle_beta   90.00
_cell.angle_gamma   90.00
#
_symmetry.space_group_name_H-M   'P 1'
#
loop_
_entity.id
_entity.type
_entity.pdbx_description
1 polymer ?
#
loop_
_entity_poly.entity_id
_entity_poly.type
_entity_poly.pdbx_seq_one_letter_code
_entity_poly.pdbx_strand_id
1 'polypeptide(L)'
;MERSSSGLRPPAPDPRFSEENTTNHLLRGWLRFGWQLAMVALLCWLMTATEMHAQKIKRTDRTKKAPTAAKAGQAAVTDLSALSNLIRQAEQVLEADPVQTLRLVDNVLQQLGGQDPLQKTPEASRLYEDALVLKARALFLKGDMAGAQTALRQLLKFNPTFARPIPFPVGAEWVENIRAAEMGTVELSTVQSGVNVLIGGRVVATIYSEPVVLRLLPGNYEITLSKEDYIPKSIIFPLQAGEQREHPTIQLKREFFKIPFFVNHADVEVQLDDVVKGKTKPFTEIMGSLDRALRDDLLTFLEKENINPANVSFILVDKVPLTDSLSFTFSKPCVIDETRRLELDDELRRQLNENPIFPLRRRVSMVELTSTEVTITVSASLPDAEVFLDGESLGATPLEATICPGRYDLLVRHDGGRFRSRIDVREDEDLDIEVTLRPSLTFLGIFPSEFVAPEVHTEATLALTNALSGRVSYFNIEVMTLPQMFEFFRDHTMDLTGFIANLGSSPLPIDEIRKVTTTLADNLGANLFLIGFFDVQEPSSTTIRLALFSKDHPYPDLTRMDIRSPQDLSIFVNKLQSPERVADVFYEPWFGAKMVDVELNGEVVPVVLDVQSGSPARTVGLKPGDIVLQVDSRSWKTAELLKYLGQKKPFEVSRVAVRSLDGSEHSYQISVINIPVEIPLNSRDILLNAYLVKLDQLLYTDPPPELSALASFNKALIFIHVDDYPAALDILKTVTLSGTRGISQGTILYYRGLCYEKMGESASALAAYREALAFGASTIGTSEGTLVSILAKERLSAIK
;
A
#
# COMPACT_ATOMS: atom_id res chain seq x y z
N MET A 1 103.33 -11.62 4.68
CA MET A 1 104.16 -12.06 3.55
C MET A 1 103.24 -12.33 2.38
N GLU A 2 103.72 -11.96 1.21
CA GLU A 2 103.08 -11.94 -0.12
C GLU A 2 102.47 -13.28 -0.61
N ARG A 3 101.55 -13.13 -1.59
CA ARG A 3 101.25 -14.02 -2.74
C ARG A 3 100.62 -15.41 -2.42
N SER A 4 99.67 -15.95 -3.17
CA SER A 4 99.07 -15.60 -4.48
C SER A 4 97.86 -16.51 -4.78
N SER A 5 96.92 -15.97 -5.58
CA SER A 5 96.17 -16.60 -6.72
C SER A 5 95.32 -17.85 -6.46
N SER A 6 94.11 -18.05 -7.02
CA SER A 6 93.29 -17.39 -8.05
C SER A 6 92.02 -18.24 -8.24
N GLY A 7 90.86 -17.66 -8.60
CA GLY A 7 89.75 -18.47 -9.17
C GLY A 7 88.32 -17.92 -9.10
N LEU A 8 88.02 -16.86 -9.86
CA LEU A 8 86.80 -16.57 -10.67
C LEU A 8 85.34 -16.70 -10.11
N ARG A 9 84.71 -15.50 -9.92
CA ARG A 9 83.34 -14.96 -10.23
C ARG A 9 82.03 -15.63 -9.73
N PRO A 10 81.09 -14.81 -9.19
CA PRO A 10 79.92 -14.30 -9.94
C PRO A 10 79.71 -12.75 -9.80
N PRO A 11 78.73 -12.12 -10.50
CA PRO A 11 78.72 -10.69 -10.82
C PRO A 11 78.01 -9.77 -9.81
N ALA A 12 78.22 -8.47 -10.04
CA ALA A 12 78.06 -7.31 -9.17
C ALA A 12 76.63 -6.78 -8.96
N PRO A 13 76.40 -5.95 -7.91
CA PRO A 13 75.30 -4.99 -7.84
C PRO A 13 75.76 -3.61 -8.36
N ASP A 14 74.91 -2.90 -9.12
CA ASP A 14 75.07 -1.46 -9.37
C ASP A 14 73.70 -0.74 -9.20
N PRO A 15 73.68 0.51 -8.72
CA PRO A 15 72.51 1.19 -8.20
C PRO A 15 71.91 2.19 -9.19
N ARG A 16 70.63 2.51 -9.02
CA ARG A 16 70.12 3.90 -8.90
C ARG A 16 68.59 3.92 -8.93
N PHE A 17 68.04 4.48 -7.86
CA PHE A 17 66.68 5.03 -7.77
C PHE A 17 66.57 6.28 -8.66
N SER A 18 65.46 6.40 -9.39
CA SER A 18 64.87 7.68 -9.79
C SER A 18 63.33 7.52 -9.77
N GLU A 19 62.72 7.88 -8.64
CA GLU A 19 61.30 8.19 -8.54
C GLU A 19 61.07 9.59 -9.13
N GLU A 20 60.58 9.71 -10.38
CA GLU A 20 59.97 10.99 -10.81
C GLU A 20 59.08 10.95 -12.07
N ASN A 21 58.66 9.79 -12.59
CA ASN A 21 57.90 9.75 -13.86
C ASN A 21 56.54 9.03 -13.87
N THR A 22 56.02 8.56 -12.74
CA THR A 22 54.69 7.91 -12.66
C THR A 22 53.55 8.86 -12.27
N THR A 23 53.83 9.96 -11.57
CA THR A 23 52.83 10.93 -11.09
C THR A 23 52.29 11.86 -12.19
N ASN A 24 53.08 12.20 -13.20
CA ASN A 24 52.64 13.09 -14.29
C ASN A 24 51.72 12.43 -15.33
N HIS A 25 51.73 11.10 -15.45
CA HIS A 25 50.80 10.37 -16.32
C HIS A 25 49.44 10.13 -15.64
N LEU A 26 49.42 9.92 -14.32
CA LEU A 26 48.19 9.82 -13.52
C LEU A 26 47.43 11.16 -13.50
N LEU A 27 48.09 12.28 -13.24
CA LEU A 27 47.45 13.61 -13.21
C LEU A 27 46.80 14.02 -14.56
N ARG A 28 47.40 13.64 -15.70
CA ARG A 28 46.85 13.92 -17.04
C ARG A 28 45.69 12.98 -17.43
N GLY A 29 45.63 11.77 -16.87
CA GLY A 29 44.49 10.86 -16.99
C GLY A 29 43.29 11.33 -16.18
N TRP A 30 43.51 11.78 -14.94
CA TRP A 30 42.46 12.27 -14.04
C TRP A 30 41.77 13.56 -14.52
N LEU A 31 42.53 14.49 -15.11
CA LEU A 31 41.96 15.71 -15.73
C LEU A 31 41.12 15.43 -16.98
N ARG A 32 41.41 14.35 -17.72
CA ARG A 32 40.61 13.93 -18.89
C ARG A 32 39.36 13.13 -18.51
N PHE A 33 39.44 12.32 -17.47
CA PHE A 33 38.30 11.55 -16.93
C PHE A 33 37.24 12.47 -16.29
N GLY A 34 37.66 13.49 -15.53
CA GLY A 34 36.76 14.52 -15.00
C GLY A 34 36.06 15.35 -16.09
N TRP A 35 36.75 15.63 -17.20
CA TRP A 35 36.17 16.37 -18.34
C TRP A 35 35.16 15.54 -19.14
N GLN A 36 35.36 14.23 -19.27
CA GLN A 36 34.42 13.35 -19.98
C GLN A 36 33.15 13.06 -19.16
N LEU A 37 33.26 12.88 -17.85
CA LEU A 37 32.11 12.77 -16.95
C LEU A 37 31.28 14.07 -16.91
N ALA A 38 31.94 15.23 -16.92
CA ALA A 38 31.26 16.52 -17.02
C ALA A 38 30.54 16.70 -18.36
N MET A 39 31.10 16.21 -19.48
CA MET A 39 30.45 16.27 -20.79
C MET A 39 29.22 15.35 -20.90
N VAL A 40 29.29 14.13 -20.34
CA VAL A 40 28.15 13.21 -20.32
C VAL A 40 27.02 13.74 -19.43
N ALA A 41 27.35 14.31 -18.27
CA ALA A 41 26.37 14.99 -17.41
C ALA A 41 25.74 16.23 -18.10
N LEU A 42 26.53 17.01 -18.85
CA LEU A 42 26.04 18.15 -19.62
C LEU A 42 25.12 17.72 -20.78
N LEU A 43 25.45 16.61 -21.45
CA LEU A 43 24.64 16.02 -22.53
C LEU A 43 23.32 15.43 -22.00
N CYS A 44 23.32 14.77 -20.84
CA CYS A 44 22.10 14.30 -20.16
C CYS A 44 21.21 15.47 -19.68
N TRP A 45 21.81 16.56 -19.21
CA TRP A 45 21.07 17.77 -18.83
C TRP A 45 20.48 18.51 -20.05
N LEU A 46 21.20 18.55 -21.17
CA LEU A 46 20.72 19.12 -22.42
C LEU A 46 19.60 18.29 -23.08
N MET A 47 19.59 16.97 -22.92
CA MET A 47 18.50 16.10 -23.43
C MET A 47 17.23 16.12 -22.57
N THR A 48 17.35 16.32 -21.26
CA THR A 48 16.19 16.47 -20.35
C THR A 48 15.54 17.87 -20.44
N ALA A 49 16.32 18.90 -20.76
CA ALA A 49 15.83 20.26 -20.96
C ALA A 49 15.01 20.43 -22.26
N THR A 50 15.28 19.64 -23.30
CA THR A 50 14.54 19.68 -24.58
C THR A 50 13.21 18.93 -24.53
N GLU A 51 13.08 17.89 -23.71
CA GLU A 51 11.80 17.20 -23.48
C GLU A 51 10.81 18.01 -22.63
N MET A 52 11.29 18.79 -21.65
CA MET A 52 10.44 19.69 -20.85
C MET A 52 9.87 20.88 -21.64
N HIS A 53 10.52 21.31 -22.72
CA HIS A 53 10.02 22.41 -23.56
C HIS A 53 9.01 21.97 -24.64
N ALA A 54 8.94 20.66 -24.94
CA ALA A 54 8.02 20.12 -25.95
C ALA A 54 6.61 19.80 -25.42
N GLN A 55 6.41 19.71 -24.09
CA GLN A 55 5.09 19.43 -23.49
C GLN A 55 4.31 20.67 -23.02
N LYS A 56 4.88 21.89 -23.12
CA LYS A 56 4.22 23.13 -22.65
C LYS A 56 3.50 23.93 -23.74
N ILE A 57 3.38 23.40 -24.95
CA ILE A 57 2.66 24.03 -26.08
C ILE A 57 1.62 23.05 -26.64
N LYS A 58 0.61 22.67 -25.84
CA LYS A 58 -0.65 22.03 -26.31
C LYS A 58 -1.64 21.86 -25.16
N ARG A 59 -2.25 22.97 -24.73
CA ARG A 59 -3.43 23.15 -23.84
C ARG A 59 -3.25 24.58 -23.31
N THR A 60 -3.94 25.60 -23.79
CA THR A 60 -5.39 25.77 -23.75
C THR A 60 -5.71 27.06 -24.50
N ASP A 61 -6.54 26.98 -25.53
CA ASP A 61 -7.41 28.10 -25.90
C ASP A 61 -8.78 27.53 -26.25
N ARG A 62 -9.77 27.85 -25.41
CA ARG A 62 -11.23 27.81 -25.65
C ARG A 62 -11.92 27.90 -24.29
N THR A 63 -12.29 29.11 -23.90
CA THR A 63 -13.70 29.52 -23.86
C THR A 63 -13.81 30.94 -23.31
N LYS A 64 -14.35 31.79 -24.19
CA LYS A 64 -14.77 33.16 -23.92
C LYS A 64 -15.74 33.18 -22.73
N LYS A 65 -15.45 34.00 -21.72
CA LYS A 65 -16.44 34.47 -20.75
C LYS A 65 -16.72 35.94 -21.01
N ALA A 66 -17.98 36.23 -21.34
CA ALA A 66 -18.52 37.55 -21.57
C ALA A 66 -18.47 38.40 -20.27
N PRO A 67 -18.45 39.74 -20.39
CA PRO A 67 -18.09 40.63 -19.29
C PRO A 67 -19.21 40.78 -18.27
N THR A 68 -18.85 40.64 -17.01
CA THR A 68 -19.61 41.07 -15.84
C THR A 68 -19.95 42.56 -15.95
N ALA A 69 -21.22 42.85 -16.22
CA ALA A 69 -21.82 44.16 -16.00
C ALA A 69 -21.95 44.40 -14.49
N ALA A 70 -20.90 44.94 -13.88
CA ALA A 70 -20.91 45.50 -12.53
C ALA A 70 -20.34 46.92 -12.55
N LYS A 71 -21.04 47.80 -13.27
CA LYS A 71 -20.98 49.26 -13.10
C LYS A 71 -22.39 49.82 -13.35
N ALA A 72 -23.30 49.52 -12.44
CA ALA A 72 -24.48 50.35 -12.20
C ALA A 72 -24.17 51.27 -11.02
N GLY A 73 -24.62 52.52 -11.10
CA GLY A 73 -24.10 53.68 -10.39
C GLY A 73 -23.90 53.55 -8.88
N GLN A 74 -22.84 54.21 -8.41
CA GLN A 74 -22.77 54.73 -7.04
C GLN A 74 -23.96 55.67 -6.81
N ALA A 75 -25.09 55.13 -6.36
CA ALA A 75 -26.03 55.90 -5.57
C ALA A 75 -25.40 56.08 -4.18
N ALA A 76 -25.38 57.33 -3.69
CA ALA A 76 -24.87 57.65 -2.36
C ALA A 76 -25.44 56.65 -1.33
N VAL A 77 -24.57 56.03 -0.53
CA VAL A 77 -25.00 55.17 0.57
C VAL A 77 -25.74 56.06 1.55
N THR A 78 -27.07 55.99 1.56
CA THR A 78 -27.91 56.71 2.50
C THR A 78 -27.60 56.21 3.91
N ASP A 79 -27.07 57.09 4.77
CA ASP A 79 -26.77 56.74 6.17
C ASP A 79 -28.09 56.58 6.95
N LEU A 80 -28.56 55.33 7.05
CA LEU A 80 -29.82 54.98 7.72
C LEU A 80 -29.81 55.36 9.21
N SER A 81 -28.62 55.42 9.84
CA SER A 81 -28.49 55.80 11.25
C SER A 81 -28.73 57.30 11.45
N ALA A 82 -28.19 58.13 10.54
CA ALA A 82 -28.46 59.57 10.51
C ALA A 82 -29.93 59.87 10.24
N LEU A 83 -30.57 59.11 9.33
CA LEU A 83 -32.00 59.23 9.06
C LEU A 83 -32.87 58.82 10.25
N SER A 84 -32.51 57.74 10.95
CA SER A 84 -33.20 57.33 12.19
C SER A 84 -33.14 58.41 13.27
N ASN A 85 -31.99 59.11 13.39
CA ASN A 85 -31.86 60.24 14.31
C ASN A 85 -32.75 61.43 13.90
N LEU A 86 -32.88 61.72 12.60
CA LEU A 86 -33.79 62.75 12.11
C LEU A 86 -35.27 62.41 12.40
N ILE A 87 -35.66 61.14 12.26
CA ILE A 87 -37.01 60.67 12.64
C ILE A 87 -37.26 60.89 14.15
N ARG A 88 -36.30 60.54 15.01
CA ARG A 88 -36.41 60.76 16.46
C ARG A 88 -36.49 62.25 16.83
N GLN A 89 -35.73 63.10 16.15
CA GLN A 89 -35.82 64.55 16.31
C GLN A 89 -37.19 65.07 15.89
N ALA A 90 -37.70 64.60 14.74
CA ALA A 90 -39.03 64.95 14.24
C ALA A 90 -40.14 64.55 15.22
N GLU A 91 -40.03 63.38 15.86
CA GLU A 91 -40.95 62.94 16.93
C GLU A 91 -40.96 63.88 18.13
N GLN A 92 -39.80 64.33 18.60
CA GLN A 92 -39.68 65.18 19.79
C GLN A 92 -40.29 66.57 19.61
N VAL A 93 -40.22 67.12 18.39
CA VAL A 93 -40.73 68.46 18.09
C VAL A 93 -42.14 68.46 17.49
N LEU A 94 -42.74 67.29 17.23
CA LEU A 94 -44.01 67.13 16.52
C LEU A 94 -45.15 68.02 17.04
N GLU A 95 -45.35 68.07 18.36
CA GLU A 95 -46.45 68.84 18.97
C GLU A 95 -46.11 70.33 19.12
N ALA A 96 -44.83 70.66 19.34
CA ALA A 96 -44.38 72.02 19.58
C ALA A 96 -44.15 72.82 18.28
N ASP A 97 -43.65 72.16 17.22
CA ASP A 97 -43.40 72.75 15.91
C ASP A 97 -43.67 71.73 14.76
N PRO A 98 -44.93 71.64 14.32
CA PRO A 98 -45.31 70.81 13.18
C PRO A 98 -44.62 71.19 11.86
N VAL A 99 -44.19 72.45 11.70
CA VAL A 99 -43.52 72.92 10.47
C VAL A 99 -42.09 72.44 10.41
N GLN A 100 -41.36 72.49 11.53
CA GLN A 100 -40.03 71.90 11.65
C GLN A 100 -40.07 70.39 11.44
N THR A 101 -41.09 69.72 12.00
CA THR A 101 -41.29 68.28 11.80
C THR A 101 -41.40 67.93 10.32
N LEU A 102 -42.23 68.64 9.56
CA LEU A 102 -42.39 68.39 8.13
C LEU A 102 -41.09 68.51 7.35
N ARG A 103 -40.25 69.51 7.67
CA ARG A 103 -38.93 69.65 7.04
C ARG A 103 -38.02 68.46 7.32
N LEU A 104 -38.03 67.95 8.55
CA LEU A 104 -37.21 66.81 8.96
C LEU A 104 -37.66 65.53 8.24
N VAL A 105 -38.96 65.22 8.22
CA VAL A 105 -39.44 64.02 7.53
C VAL A 105 -39.42 64.12 6.01
N ASP A 106 -39.61 65.29 5.40
CA ASP A 106 -39.45 65.44 3.95
C ASP A 106 -38.01 65.19 3.51
N ASN A 107 -37.01 65.61 4.32
CA ASN A 107 -35.61 65.27 4.10
C ASN A 107 -35.38 63.75 4.16
N VAL A 108 -35.95 63.08 5.17
CA VAL A 108 -35.86 61.62 5.30
C VAL A 108 -36.48 60.92 4.08
N LEU A 109 -37.69 61.31 3.67
CA LEU A 109 -38.38 60.72 2.51
C LEU A 109 -37.63 60.97 1.19
N GLN A 110 -37.03 62.15 1.03
CA GLN A 110 -36.22 62.48 -0.14
C GLN A 110 -34.95 61.64 -0.22
N GLN A 111 -34.24 61.47 0.91
CA GLN A 111 -33.00 60.68 0.97
C GLN A 111 -33.23 59.17 0.83
N LEU A 112 -34.38 58.65 1.27
CA LEU A 112 -34.75 57.25 1.07
C LEU A 112 -35.19 56.94 -0.37
N GLY A 113 -35.54 57.95 -1.18
CA GLY A 113 -35.95 57.82 -2.59
C GLY A 113 -37.16 56.90 -2.81
N GLY A 114 -37.57 56.66 -4.08
CA GLY A 114 -38.47 55.60 -4.58
C GLY A 114 -39.68 55.10 -3.74
N GLN A 115 -40.88 55.00 -4.31
CA GLN A 115 -42.08 54.49 -3.63
C GLN A 115 -42.21 52.96 -3.60
N ASP A 116 -41.26 52.22 -4.17
CA ASP A 116 -41.30 50.75 -4.24
C ASP A 116 -40.59 50.10 -3.03
N PRO A 117 -41.30 49.32 -2.21
CA PRO A 117 -40.72 48.66 -1.03
C PRO A 117 -39.72 47.55 -1.39
N LEU A 118 -39.78 46.98 -2.59
CA LEU A 118 -38.86 45.95 -3.05
C LEU A 118 -37.45 46.47 -3.32
N GLN A 119 -37.34 47.77 -3.57
CA GLN A 119 -36.06 48.43 -3.84
C GLN A 119 -35.37 48.93 -2.56
N LYS A 120 -35.96 48.67 -1.38
CA LYS A 120 -35.46 49.13 -0.09
C LYS A 120 -35.09 47.96 0.82
N THR A 121 -34.07 48.15 1.64
CA THR A 121 -33.78 47.23 2.76
C THR A 121 -34.94 47.22 3.76
N PRO A 122 -35.08 46.18 4.60
CA PRO A 122 -36.10 46.13 5.64
C PRO A 122 -36.06 47.35 6.58
N GLU A 123 -34.86 47.82 6.92
CA GLU A 123 -34.65 48.97 7.79
C GLU A 123 -35.01 50.29 7.09
N ALA A 124 -34.59 50.49 5.84
CA ALA A 124 -34.97 51.65 5.04
C ALA A 124 -36.49 51.72 4.79
N SER A 125 -37.15 50.57 4.64
CA SER A 125 -38.61 50.49 4.51
C SER A 125 -39.32 50.93 5.79
N ARG A 126 -38.82 50.51 6.97
CA ARG A 126 -39.37 50.93 8.26
C ARG A 126 -39.23 52.44 8.47
N LEU A 127 -38.05 53.00 8.20
CA LEU A 127 -37.83 54.45 8.29
C LEU A 127 -38.72 55.24 7.31
N TYR A 128 -38.96 54.70 6.10
CA TYR A 128 -39.86 55.32 5.14
C TYR A 128 -41.30 55.35 5.65
N GLU A 129 -41.79 54.25 6.24
CA GLU A 129 -43.10 54.19 6.89
C GLU A 129 -43.20 55.17 8.05
N ASP A 130 -42.21 55.19 8.94
CA ASP A 130 -42.16 56.08 10.11
C ASP A 130 -42.20 57.56 9.69
N ALA A 131 -41.46 57.91 8.65
CA ALA A 131 -41.46 59.26 8.10
C ALA A 131 -42.80 59.66 7.50
N LEU A 132 -43.51 58.75 6.80
CA LEU A 132 -44.85 59.01 6.27
C LEU A 132 -45.90 59.13 7.40
N VAL A 133 -45.79 58.31 8.45
CA VAL A 133 -46.64 58.41 9.65
C VAL A 133 -46.47 59.78 10.29
N LEU A 134 -45.23 60.21 10.52
CA LEU A 134 -44.93 61.50 11.13
C LEU A 134 -45.32 62.68 10.24
N LYS A 135 -45.15 62.56 8.92
CA LYS A 135 -45.63 63.55 7.95
C LYS A 135 -47.16 63.71 8.02
N ALA A 136 -47.89 62.61 8.07
CA ALA A 136 -49.35 62.65 8.24
C ALA A 136 -49.75 63.31 9.57
N ARG A 137 -49.05 63.00 10.66
CA ARG A 137 -49.29 63.60 11.99
C ARG A 137 -49.02 65.10 12.02
N ALA A 138 -47.90 65.54 11.46
CA ALA A 138 -47.53 66.96 11.44
C ALA A 138 -48.48 67.80 10.56
N LEU A 139 -48.92 67.27 9.41
CA LEU A 139 -49.93 67.95 8.56
C LEU A 139 -51.28 68.09 9.27
N PHE A 140 -51.70 67.06 10.00
CA PHE A 140 -52.93 67.09 10.79
C PHE A 140 -52.87 68.17 11.89
N LEU A 141 -51.77 68.23 12.67
CA LEU A 141 -51.59 69.24 13.72
C LEU A 141 -51.56 70.68 13.17
N LYS A 142 -51.16 70.85 11.91
CA LYS A 142 -51.21 72.14 11.18
C LYS A 142 -52.62 72.50 10.67
N GLY A 143 -53.57 71.58 10.73
CA GLY A 143 -54.90 71.73 10.15
C GLY A 143 -54.99 71.43 8.64
N ASP A 144 -53.92 70.89 8.02
CA ASP A 144 -53.91 70.46 6.61
C ASP A 144 -54.40 69.02 6.49
N MET A 145 -55.72 68.85 6.53
CA MET A 145 -56.38 67.55 6.47
C MET A 145 -56.15 66.84 5.12
N ALA A 146 -56.12 67.58 4.02
CA ALA A 146 -55.92 67.02 2.67
C ALA A 146 -54.48 66.51 2.49
N GLY A 147 -53.50 67.26 3.00
CA GLY A 147 -52.10 66.83 3.03
C GLY A 147 -51.90 65.59 3.91
N ALA A 148 -52.51 65.55 5.10
CA ALA A 148 -52.42 64.41 6.00
C ALA A 148 -53.02 63.13 5.38
N GLN A 149 -54.17 63.23 4.71
CA GLN A 149 -54.79 62.12 3.97
C GLN A 149 -53.90 61.64 2.82
N THR A 150 -53.23 62.56 2.11
CA THR A 150 -52.30 62.21 1.02
C THR A 150 -51.09 61.43 1.53
N ALA A 151 -50.50 61.84 2.66
CA ALA A 151 -49.39 61.11 3.28
C ALA A 151 -49.80 59.71 3.75
N LEU A 152 -51.01 59.57 4.31
CA LEU A 152 -51.57 58.28 4.71
C LEU A 152 -51.81 57.35 3.50
N ARG A 153 -52.32 57.89 2.38
CA ARG A 153 -52.45 57.13 1.13
C ARG A 153 -51.10 56.68 0.59
N GLN A 154 -50.06 57.51 0.69
CA GLN A 154 -48.70 57.12 0.31
C GLN A 154 -48.18 55.97 1.18
N LEU A 155 -48.45 56.01 2.49
CA LEU A 155 -48.07 54.94 3.42
C LEU A 155 -48.76 53.62 3.06
N LEU A 156 -50.06 53.65 2.80
CA LEU A 156 -50.84 52.46 2.47
C LEU A 156 -50.55 51.93 1.05
N LYS A 157 -50.12 52.80 0.11
CA LYS A 157 -49.58 52.34 -1.19
C LYS A 157 -48.22 51.67 -1.04
N PHE A 158 -47.38 52.18 -0.14
CA PHE A 158 -46.07 51.62 0.16
C PHE A 158 -46.17 50.31 0.95
N ASN A 159 -47.01 50.24 1.98
CA ASN A 159 -47.26 49.03 2.75
C ASN A 159 -48.78 48.84 2.94
N PRO A 160 -49.45 48.08 2.05
CA PRO A 160 -50.88 47.82 2.14
C PRO A 160 -51.30 47.09 3.43
N THR A 161 -50.37 46.38 4.07
CA THR A 161 -50.58 45.65 5.33
C THR A 161 -50.21 46.46 6.58
N PHE A 162 -49.95 47.76 6.45
CA PHE A 162 -49.56 48.60 7.58
C PHE A 162 -50.65 48.64 8.67
N ALA A 163 -50.36 47.99 9.79
CA ALA A 163 -51.30 47.81 10.91
C ALA A 163 -50.90 48.56 12.19
N ARG A 164 -49.76 49.28 12.21
CA ARG A 164 -49.30 49.98 13.42
C ARG A 164 -50.28 51.09 13.81
N PRO A 165 -50.65 51.23 15.10
CA PRO A 165 -51.50 52.33 15.56
C PRO A 165 -50.85 53.68 15.27
N ILE A 166 -51.61 54.65 14.76
CA ILE A 166 -51.12 56.01 14.53
C ILE A 166 -51.68 56.92 15.64
N PRO A 167 -50.85 57.38 16.60
CA PRO A 167 -51.31 58.19 17.72
C PRO A 167 -51.68 59.62 17.25
N PHE A 168 -52.98 59.87 17.09
CA PHE A 168 -53.57 61.18 16.82
C PHE A 168 -54.45 61.62 18.00
N PRO A 169 -54.40 62.89 18.45
CA PRO A 169 -55.22 63.37 19.58
C PRO A 169 -56.74 63.30 19.35
N VAL A 170 -57.23 63.16 18.10
CA VAL A 170 -58.65 62.96 17.74
C VAL A 170 -58.81 62.05 16.48
N GLY A 171 -57.86 61.16 16.16
CA GLY A 171 -57.73 60.61 14.79
C GLY A 171 -57.79 59.09 14.58
N ALA A 172 -58.12 58.27 15.59
CA ALA A 172 -58.28 56.82 15.36
C ALA A 172 -59.47 56.53 14.43
N GLU A 173 -60.62 57.17 14.69
CA GLU A 173 -61.83 57.04 13.87
C GLU A 173 -61.63 57.63 12.47
N TRP A 174 -60.83 58.70 12.32
CA TRP A 174 -60.52 59.31 11.03
C TRP A 174 -59.65 58.43 10.12
N VAL A 175 -58.61 57.80 10.67
CA VAL A 175 -57.75 56.84 9.94
C VAL A 175 -58.54 55.58 9.57
N GLU A 176 -59.36 55.06 10.51
CA GLU A 176 -60.24 53.92 10.24
C GLU A 176 -61.35 54.26 9.24
N ASN A 177 -61.87 55.49 9.21
CA ASN A 177 -62.83 55.95 8.21
C ASN A 177 -62.19 56.11 6.83
N ILE A 178 -60.95 56.60 6.72
CA ILE A 178 -60.22 56.62 5.44
C ILE A 178 -59.95 55.19 4.96
N ARG A 179 -59.56 54.30 5.87
CA ARG A 179 -59.42 52.87 5.60
C ARG A 179 -60.74 52.26 5.10
N ALA A 180 -61.85 52.52 5.79
CA ALA A 180 -63.16 51.96 5.45
C ALA A 180 -63.80 52.57 4.19
N ALA A 181 -63.57 53.86 3.91
CA ALA A 181 -64.16 54.57 2.77
C ALA A 181 -63.36 54.42 1.47
N GLU A 182 -62.07 54.06 1.54
CA GLU A 182 -61.20 54.02 0.35
C GLU A 182 -60.63 52.64 0.01
N MET A 183 -60.58 51.68 0.93
CA MET A 183 -60.03 50.34 0.63
C MET A 183 -61.10 49.43 0.03
N GLY A 184 -60.69 48.63 -0.97
CA GLY A 184 -61.41 47.44 -1.38
C GLY A 184 -60.92 46.23 -0.58
N THR A 185 -61.73 45.16 -0.55
CA THR A 185 -61.32 43.86 -0.03
C THR A 185 -61.17 42.88 -1.18
N VAL A 186 -60.13 42.06 -1.14
CA VAL A 186 -60.01 40.88 -2.00
C VAL A 186 -59.96 39.62 -1.14
N GLU A 187 -60.86 38.69 -1.39
CA GLU A 187 -60.82 37.36 -0.80
C GLU A 187 -60.09 36.39 -1.72
N LEU A 188 -59.11 35.68 -1.16
CA LEU A 188 -58.28 34.70 -1.86
C LEU A 188 -58.46 33.33 -1.19
N SER A 189 -58.85 32.34 -1.99
CA SER A 189 -58.93 30.94 -1.57
C SER A 189 -58.01 30.06 -2.41
N THR A 190 -57.42 29.03 -1.80
CA THR A 190 -56.60 28.02 -2.48
C THR A 190 -57.06 26.62 -2.12
N VAL A 191 -56.86 25.66 -3.03
CA VAL A 191 -57.11 24.24 -2.73
C VAL A 191 -55.99 23.68 -1.84
N GLN A 192 -54.76 24.15 -2.02
CA GLN A 192 -53.62 23.73 -1.20
C GLN A 192 -53.54 24.54 0.10
N SER A 193 -53.23 23.86 1.21
CA SER A 193 -52.92 24.51 2.50
C SER A 193 -51.45 24.93 2.58
N GLY A 194 -51.17 26.01 3.32
CA GLY A 194 -49.84 26.58 3.52
C GLY A 194 -49.32 27.38 2.33
N VAL A 195 -50.21 28.01 1.55
CA VAL A 195 -49.81 28.80 0.36
C VAL A 195 -49.51 30.24 0.79
N ASN A 196 -48.28 30.69 0.53
CA ASN A 196 -47.90 32.07 0.78
C ASN A 196 -48.48 32.98 -0.29
N VAL A 197 -49.05 34.10 0.13
CA VAL A 197 -49.56 35.16 -0.73
C VAL A 197 -48.57 36.31 -0.69
N LEU A 198 -48.05 36.70 -1.86
CA LEU A 198 -47.05 37.74 -1.99
C LEU A 198 -47.60 38.94 -2.79
N ILE A 199 -47.37 40.15 -2.29
CA ILE A 199 -47.63 41.41 -3.01
C ILE A 199 -46.31 42.15 -3.09
N GLY A 200 -45.87 42.46 -4.32
CA GLY A 200 -44.54 43.04 -4.53
C GLY A 200 -43.48 42.22 -3.80
N GLY A 201 -43.46 40.89 -4.04
CA GLY A 201 -42.45 39.95 -3.48
C GLY A 201 -42.41 39.80 -1.95
N ARG A 202 -43.30 40.44 -1.18
CA ARG A 202 -43.40 40.27 0.28
C ARG A 202 -44.56 39.37 0.64
N VAL A 203 -44.34 38.41 1.53
CA VAL A 203 -45.42 37.57 2.08
C VAL A 203 -46.35 38.44 2.93
N VAL A 204 -47.58 38.62 2.46
CA VAL A 204 -48.62 39.41 3.14
C VAL A 204 -49.61 38.54 3.92
N ALA A 205 -49.71 37.26 3.56
CA ALA A 205 -50.54 36.27 4.25
C ALA A 205 -50.12 34.84 3.86
N THR A 206 -50.60 33.86 4.61
CA THR A 206 -50.52 32.43 4.27
C THR A 206 -51.92 31.83 4.34
N ILE A 207 -52.37 31.21 3.26
CA ILE A 207 -53.66 30.54 3.16
C ILE A 207 -53.48 29.10 3.64
N TYR A 208 -54.21 28.69 4.68
CA TYR A 208 -54.27 27.31 5.16
C TYR A 208 -55.59 26.67 4.71
N SER A 209 -56.58 26.59 5.59
CA SER A 209 -57.90 26.02 5.30
C SER A 209 -58.98 27.07 5.04
N GLU A 210 -58.82 28.29 5.55
CA GLU A 210 -59.79 29.38 5.39
C GLU A 210 -59.32 30.39 4.34
N PRO A 211 -60.25 30.98 3.56
CA PRO A 211 -59.92 32.08 2.66
C PRO A 211 -59.28 33.26 3.41
N VAL A 212 -58.30 33.88 2.78
CA VAL A 212 -57.67 35.09 3.32
C VAL A 212 -58.31 36.31 2.67
N VAL A 213 -58.80 37.23 3.50
CA VAL A 213 -59.30 38.54 3.06
C VAL A 213 -58.21 39.58 3.22
N LEU A 214 -57.73 40.12 2.10
CA LEU A 214 -56.79 41.24 2.08
C LEU A 214 -57.55 42.55 1.90
N ARG A 215 -57.19 43.58 2.67
CA ARG A 215 -57.69 44.95 2.51
C ARG A 215 -56.65 45.76 1.78
N LEU A 216 -56.99 46.27 0.60
CA LEU A 216 -56.07 46.90 -0.33
C LEU A 216 -56.66 48.22 -0.85
N LEU A 217 -55.81 49.18 -1.18
CA LEU A 217 -56.26 50.44 -1.81
C LEU A 217 -56.75 50.22 -3.24
N PRO A 218 -57.43 51.20 -3.87
CA PRO A 218 -57.81 51.09 -5.26
C PRO A 218 -56.56 51.13 -6.15
N GLY A 219 -56.45 50.18 -7.09
CA GLY A 219 -55.27 50.05 -7.95
C GLY A 219 -55.20 48.71 -8.66
N ASN A 220 -54.20 48.53 -9.52
CA ASN A 220 -53.92 47.25 -10.16
C ASN A 220 -52.95 46.46 -9.30
N TYR A 221 -53.35 45.27 -8.86
CA TYR A 221 -52.53 44.39 -8.05
C TYR A 221 -52.02 43.22 -8.86
N GLU A 222 -50.73 42.91 -8.72
CA GLU A 222 -50.17 41.60 -9.01
C GLU A 222 -49.95 40.88 -7.67
N ILE A 223 -50.63 39.75 -7.49
CA ILE A 223 -50.49 38.89 -6.32
C ILE A 223 -49.89 37.56 -6.77
N THR A 224 -48.76 37.17 -6.17
CA THR A 224 -48.11 35.88 -6.43
C THR A 224 -48.42 34.91 -5.30
N LEU A 225 -49.01 33.77 -5.62
CA LEU A 225 -49.18 32.66 -4.71
C LEU A 225 -48.01 31.69 -4.87
N SER A 226 -47.34 31.34 -3.77
CA SER A 226 -46.13 30.52 -3.77
C SER A 226 -46.17 29.45 -2.68
N LYS A 227 -45.71 28.25 -3.01
CA LYS A 227 -45.58 27.11 -2.10
C LYS A 227 -44.40 26.25 -2.56
N GLU A 228 -43.65 25.69 -1.61
CA GLU A 228 -42.54 24.77 -1.89
C GLU A 228 -42.99 23.59 -2.75
N ASP A 229 -42.20 23.22 -3.76
CA ASP A 229 -42.48 22.18 -4.77
C ASP A 229 -43.65 22.45 -5.74
N TYR A 230 -44.25 23.64 -5.70
CA TYR A 230 -45.28 24.08 -6.65
C TYR A 230 -44.78 25.25 -7.50
N ILE A 231 -45.29 25.32 -8.73
CA ILE A 231 -45.07 26.45 -9.63
C ILE A 231 -45.82 27.68 -9.07
N PRO A 232 -45.13 28.79 -8.76
CA PRO A 232 -45.79 30.01 -8.30
C PRO A 232 -46.78 30.54 -9.34
N LYS A 233 -47.91 31.10 -8.87
CA LYS A 233 -48.95 31.65 -9.74
C LYS A 233 -49.21 33.11 -9.44
N SER A 234 -48.92 34.00 -10.39
CA SER A 234 -49.31 35.41 -10.34
C SER A 234 -50.72 35.61 -10.90
N ILE A 235 -51.53 36.40 -10.20
CA ILE A 235 -52.83 36.89 -10.65
C ILE A 235 -52.78 38.42 -10.70
N ILE A 236 -53.40 39.01 -11.72
CA ILE A 236 -53.44 40.47 -11.90
C ILE A 236 -54.89 40.92 -11.95
N PHE A 237 -55.25 41.91 -11.13
CA PHE A 237 -56.62 42.44 -11.12
C PHE A 237 -56.70 43.91 -10.66
N PRO A 238 -57.63 44.71 -11.23
CA PRO A 238 -57.91 46.08 -10.77
C PRO A 238 -58.83 46.07 -9.54
N LEU A 239 -58.59 46.86 -8.51
CA LEU A 239 -59.48 46.99 -7.34
C LEU A 239 -59.99 48.44 -7.23
N GLN A 240 -61.29 48.64 -6.99
CA GLN A 240 -61.92 49.94 -6.79
C GLN A 240 -62.15 50.25 -5.30
N ALA A 241 -62.41 51.53 -4.98
CA ALA A 241 -62.69 51.97 -3.62
C ALA A 241 -64.01 51.36 -3.10
N GLY A 242 -63.97 50.77 -1.90
CA GLY A 242 -65.12 50.10 -1.30
C GLY A 242 -65.55 48.80 -2.01
N GLU A 243 -64.83 48.37 -3.05
CA GLU A 243 -65.14 47.13 -3.78
C GLU A 243 -64.87 45.92 -2.90
N GLN A 244 -65.84 45.01 -2.81
CA GLN A 244 -65.60 43.67 -2.29
C GLN A 244 -65.45 42.72 -3.46
N ARG A 245 -64.26 42.14 -3.60
CA ARG A 245 -63.94 41.21 -4.67
C ARG A 245 -63.62 39.84 -4.11
N GLU A 246 -64.34 38.84 -4.59
CA GLU A 246 -63.99 37.45 -4.37
C GLU A 246 -63.19 36.95 -5.58
N HIS A 247 -61.99 36.43 -5.35
CA HIS A 247 -61.22 35.79 -6.41
C HIS A 247 -61.59 34.30 -6.50
N PRO A 248 -61.77 33.73 -7.71
CA PRO A 248 -61.98 32.30 -7.87
C PRO A 248 -60.87 31.48 -7.20
N THR A 249 -61.23 30.32 -6.64
CA THR A 249 -60.29 29.43 -5.95
C THR A 249 -59.09 29.09 -6.84
N ILE A 250 -57.90 29.33 -6.29
CA ILE A 250 -56.64 29.23 -7.01
C ILE A 250 -56.03 27.86 -6.74
N GLN A 251 -55.74 27.13 -7.80
CA GLN A 251 -54.98 25.87 -7.74
C GLN A 251 -53.57 26.11 -8.24
N LEU A 252 -52.58 25.81 -7.39
CA LEU A 252 -51.18 25.73 -7.81
C LEU A 252 -50.90 24.39 -8.48
N LYS A 253 -50.07 24.39 -9.54
CA LYS A 253 -49.60 23.16 -10.19
C LYS A 253 -48.32 22.70 -9.51
N ARG A 254 -48.29 21.45 -9.09
CA ARG A 254 -47.09 20.84 -8.50
C ARG A 254 -46.00 20.67 -9.56
N GLU A 255 -44.75 20.92 -9.16
CA GLU A 255 -43.56 20.77 -10.01
C GLU A 255 -42.69 19.60 -9.57
N PHE A 256 -42.55 19.40 -8.25
CA PHE A 256 -41.70 18.35 -7.69
C PHE A 256 -42.39 17.53 -6.60
N PHE A 257 -41.91 16.32 -6.36
CA PHE A 257 -42.30 15.49 -5.22
C PHE A 257 -41.07 14.83 -4.58
N LYS A 258 -41.28 14.20 -3.43
CA LYS A 258 -40.25 13.48 -2.67
C LYS A 258 -40.57 11.98 -2.68
N ILE A 259 -39.56 11.13 -2.88
CA ILE A 259 -39.71 9.67 -2.87
C ILE A 259 -38.71 9.01 -1.91
N PRO A 260 -39.18 8.17 -0.98
CA PRO A 260 -38.30 7.40 -0.10
C PRO A 260 -37.85 6.08 -0.73
N PHE A 261 -36.61 5.67 -0.48
CA PHE A 261 -36.09 4.34 -0.78
C PHE A 261 -35.44 3.70 0.45
N PHE A 262 -35.71 2.40 0.63
CA PHE A 262 -34.94 1.53 1.53
C PHE A 262 -34.01 0.65 0.69
N VAL A 263 -32.77 0.50 1.14
CA VAL A 263 -31.72 -0.29 0.47
C VAL A 263 -31.02 -1.18 1.50
N ASN A 264 -30.75 -2.43 1.15
CA ASN A 264 -30.05 -3.41 2.00
C ASN A 264 -28.54 -3.11 2.19
N HIS A 265 -27.99 -2.13 1.49
CA HIS A 265 -26.60 -1.67 1.63
C HIS A 265 -26.52 -0.20 2.04
N ALA A 266 -25.54 0.10 2.90
CA ALA A 266 -25.15 1.47 3.23
C ALA A 266 -24.26 2.10 2.15
N ASP A 267 -24.23 3.43 2.11
CA ASP A 267 -23.41 4.25 1.21
C ASP A 267 -23.64 3.99 -0.29
N VAL A 268 -24.84 3.55 -0.64
CA VAL A 268 -25.26 3.35 -2.05
C VAL A 268 -25.57 4.70 -2.66
N GLU A 269 -24.94 5.01 -3.79
CA GLU A 269 -25.24 6.20 -4.57
C GLU A 269 -26.56 6.01 -5.32
N VAL A 270 -27.42 7.03 -5.26
CA VAL A 270 -28.71 7.03 -5.95
C VAL A 270 -28.72 8.15 -6.98
N GLN A 271 -28.95 7.78 -8.23
CA GLN A 271 -29.05 8.69 -9.35
C GLN A 271 -30.48 8.70 -9.88
N LEU A 272 -30.99 9.87 -10.26
CA LEU A 272 -32.25 10.04 -10.98
C LEU A 272 -31.92 10.54 -12.39
N ASP A 273 -32.24 9.76 -13.42
CA ASP A 273 -31.97 10.09 -14.83
C ASP A 273 -30.53 10.64 -15.03
N ASP A 274 -29.55 9.88 -14.52
CA ASP A 274 -28.10 10.17 -14.52
C ASP A 274 -27.66 11.36 -13.63
N VAL A 275 -28.57 11.94 -12.85
CA VAL A 275 -28.25 13.01 -11.88
C VAL A 275 -28.12 12.43 -10.48
N VAL A 276 -26.94 12.52 -9.88
CA VAL A 276 -26.69 12.09 -8.49
C VAL A 276 -27.58 12.86 -7.52
N LYS A 277 -28.40 12.13 -6.75
CA LYS A 277 -29.31 12.67 -5.73
C LYS A 277 -28.77 12.53 -4.31
N GLY A 278 -27.83 11.64 -4.09
CA GLY A 278 -27.16 11.47 -2.80
C GLY A 278 -26.79 10.01 -2.54
N LYS A 279 -26.44 9.72 -1.29
CA LYS A 279 -26.15 8.36 -0.82
C LYS A 279 -27.12 7.93 0.27
N THR A 280 -27.37 6.63 0.35
CA THR A 280 -28.14 6.04 1.45
C THR A 280 -27.40 6.18 2.77
N LYS A 281 -28.14 6.33 3.87
CA LYS A 281 -27.60 6.35 5.24
C LYS A 281 -28.34 5.34 6.10
N PRO A 282 -27.72 4.80 7.16
CA PRO A 282 -28.43 3.92 8.10
C PRO A 282 -29.72 4.58 8.58
N PHE A 283 -30.85 3.87 8.47
CA PHE A 283 -32.16 4.47 8.74
C PHE A 283 -32.28 4.98 10.19
N THR A 284 -31.63 4.29 11.13
CA THR A 284 -31.54 4.67 12.54
C THR A 284 -30.90 6.04 12.78
N GLU A 285 -29.96 6.48 11.93
CA GLU A 285 -29.28 7.76 12.09
C GLU A 285 -30.15 8.95 11.67
N ILE A 286 -30.97 8.75 10.65
CA ILE A 286 -31.76 9.82 10.04
C ILE A 286 -33.18 9.89 10.59
N MET A 287 -33.68 8.82 11.22
CA MET A 287 -35.06 8.71 11.70
C MET A 287 -35.48 9.91 12.56
N GLY A 288 -34.60 10.38 13.45
CA GLY A 288 -34.86 11.52 14.32
C GLY A 288 -35.07 12.86 13.58
N SER A 289 -34.54 12.98 12.36
CA SER A 289 -34.63 14.18 11.52
C SER A 289 -35.84 14.21 10.59
N LEU A 290 -36.53 13.06 10.41
CA LEU A 290 -37.71 12.96 9.55
C LEU A 290 -38.94 13.58 10.22
N ASP A 291 -39.84 14.13 9.41
CA ASP A 291 -41.19 14.54 9.84
C ASP A 291 -41.91 13.38 10.54
N ARG A 292 -42.69 13.69 11.58
CA ARG A 292 -43.34 12.67 12.41
C ARG A 292 -44.29 11.78 11.61
N ALA A 293 -45.10 12.35 10.72
CA ALA A 293 -46.06 11.57 9.93
C ALA A 293 -45.33 10.65 8.95
N LEU A 294 -44.29 11.18 8.28
CA LEU A 294 -43.45 10.37 7.38
C LEU A 294 -42.74 9.24 8.13
N ARG A 295 -42.20 9.52 9.31
CA ARG A 295 -41.51 8.54 10.15
C ARG A 295 -42.44 7.40 10.55
N ASP A 296 -43.64 7.73 11.03
CA ASP A 296 -44.63 6.75 11.47
C ASP A 296 -45.08 5.86 10.29
N ASP A 297 -45.28 6.45 9.10
CA ASP A 297 -45.60 5.71 7.88
C ASP A 297 -44.47 4.77 7.43
N LEU A 298 -43.21 5.22 7.50
CA LEU A 298 -42.03 4.41 7.17
C LEU A 298 -41.83 3.24 8.14
N LEU A 299 -42.01 3.48 9.44
CA LEU A 299 -41.92 2.42 10.46
C LEU A 299 -43.03 1.38 10.27
N THR A 300 -44.25 1.82 9.98
CA THR A 300 -45.37 0.93 9.67
C THR A 300 -45.08 0.06 8.44
N PHE A 301 -44.43 0.63 7.42
CA PHE A 301 -43.99 -0.13 6.26
C PHE A 301 -42.96 -1.21 6.63
N LEU A 302 -41.90 -0.85 7.36
CA LEU A 302 -40.87 -1.80 7.79
C LEU A 302 -41.44 -2.92 8.66
N GLU A 303 -42.36 -2.59 9.58
CA GLU A 303 -43.05 -3.59 10.41
C GLU A 303 -43.88 -4.55 9.55
N LYS A 304 -44.62 -4.05 8.56
CA LYS A 304 -45.43 -4.86 7.67
C LYS A 304 -44.59 -5.80 6.80
N GLU A 305 -43.43 -5.35 6.32
CA GLU A 305 -42.51 -6.14 5.51
C GLU A 305 -41.56 -7.02 6.37
N ASN A 306 -41.70 -7.00 7.71
CA ASN A 306 -40.85 -7.74 8.65
C ASN A 306 -39.35 -7.41 8.52
N ILE A 307 -39.03 -6.14 8.29
CA ILE A 307 -37.66 -5.65 8.12
C ILE A 307 -37.22 -4.93 9.39
N ASN A 308 -36.05 -5.29 9.93
CA ASN A 308 -35.47 -4.60 11.08
C ASN A 308 -34.94 -3.21 10.65
N PRO A 309 -35.40 -2.10 11.26
CA PRO A 309 -34.89 -0.75 10.99
C PRO A 309 -33.36 -0.59 11.12
N ALA A 310 -32.70 -1.44 11.91
CA ALA A 310 -31.25 -1.42 12.08
C ALA A 310 -30.47 -2.01 10.89
N ASN A 311 -31.12 -2.79 10.02
CA ASN A 311 -30.48 -3.53 8.93
C ASN A 311 -30.69 -2.88 7.55
N VAL A 312 -31.27 -1.68 7.51
CA VAL A 312 -31.55 -0.98 6.25
C VAL A 312 -30.97 0.41 6.24
N SER A 313 -30.58 0.82 5.04
CA SER A 313 -30.24 2.20 4.75
C SER A 313 -31.36 2.86 3.97
N PHE A 314 -31.42 4.18 4.05
CA PHE A 314 -32.50 4.97 3.50
C PHE A 314 -31.99 6.24 2.82
N ILE A 315 -32.73 6.66 1.80
CA ILE A 315 -32.61 8.00 1.22
C ILE A 315 -34.00 8.55 0.90
N LEU A 316 -34.21 9.84 1.19
CA LEU A 316 -35.36 10.59 0.68
C LEU A 316 -34.88 11.40 -0.52
N VAL A 317 -35.22 10.96 -1.72
CA VAL A 317 -34.86 11.68 -2.94
C VAL A 317 -35.80 12.87 -3.11
N ASP A 318 -35.22 14.06 -3.08
CA ASP A 318 -35.93 15.34 -3.19
C ASP A 318 -35.89 15.90 -4.63
N LYS A 319 -36.79 16.83 -4.90
CA LYS A 319 -36.94 17.54 -6.19
C LYS A 319 -37.06 16.56 -7.36
N VAL A 320 -37.94 15.57 -7.22
CA VAL A 320 -38.26 14.62 -8.30
C VAL A 320 -39.31 15.25 -9.20
N PRO A 321 -39.05 15.42 -10.51
CA PRO A 321 -39.98 16.07 -11.42
C PRO A 321 -41.17 15.17 -11.73
N LEU A 322 -42.32 15.77 -12.05
CA LEU A 322 -43.54 15.06 -12.46
C LEU A 322 -43.54 14.70 -13.96
N THR A 323 -42.53 13.95 -14.43
CA THR A 323 -42.45 13.41 -15.81
C THR A 323 -43.23 12.09 -15.95
N ASP A 324 -43.48 11.61 -17.17
CA ASP A 324 -44.22 10.34 -17.37
C ASP A 324 -43.43 9.12 -16.89
N SER A 325 -42.11 9.16 -17.00
CA SER A 325 -41.18 8.09 -16.63
C SER A 325 -39.96 8.66 -15.92
N LEU A 326 -39.49 7.93 -14.91
CA LEU A 326 -38.34 8.25 -14.07
C LEU A 326 -37.49 6.99 -13.88
N SER A 327 -36.17 7.11 -13.98
CA SER A 327 -35.23 6.00 -13.73
C SER A 327 -34.33 6.30 -12.54
N PHE A 328 -34.37 5.44 -11.53
CA PHE A 328 -33.50 5.50 -10.36
C PHE A 328 -32.44 4.42 -10.43
N THR A 329 -31.17 4.79 -10.47
CA THR A 329 -30.04 3.86 -10.49
C THR A 329 -29.38 3.85 -9.10
N PHE A 330 -29.16 2.66 -8.58
CA PHE A 330 -28.53 2.39 -7.28
C PHE A 330 -27.20 1.70 -7.54
N SER A 331 -26.10 2.36 -7.19
CA SER A 331 -24.76 1.88 -7.49
C SER A 331 -23.82 2.01 -6.30
N LYS A 332 -22.91 1.05 -6.20
CA LYS A 332 -21.83 1.00 -5.20
C LYS A 332 -20.72 0.11 -5.76
N PRO A 333 -19.44 0.35 -5.43
CA PRO A 333 -18.39 -0.61 -5.76
C PRO A 333 -18.76 -2.02 -5.27
N CYS A 334 -18.43 -3.02 -6.09
CA CYS A 334 -18.48 -4.44 -5.72
C CYS A 334 -19.90 -4.92 -5.44
N VAL A 335 -20.84 -4.32 -6.16
CA VAL A 335 -22.26 -4.58 -6.11
C VAL A 335 -22.80 -4.48 -7.53
N ILE A 336 -23.76 -5.33 -7.88
CA ILE A 336 -24.46 -5.24 -9.17
C ILE A 336 -25.40 -4.02 -9.13
N ASP A 337 -25.19 -3.05 -10.02
CA ASP A 337 -26.05 -1.87 -10.13
C ASP A 337 -27.52 -2.27 -10.38
N GLU A 338 -28.43 -1.67 -9.62
CA GLU A 338 -29.86 -1.92 -9.76
C GLU A 338 -30.59 -0.67 -10.27
N THR A 339 -31.50 -0.84 -11.23
CA THR A 339 -32.29 0.27 -11.78
C THR A 339 -33.79 0.06 -11.54
N ARG A 340 -34.43 1.02 -10.87
CA ARG A 340 -35.88 1.05 -10.64
C ARG A 340 -36.54 2.10 -11.51
N ARG A 341 -37.52 1.68 -12.31
CA ARG A 341 -38.33 2.59 -13.14
C ARG A 341 -39.66 2.88 -12.48
N LEU A 342 -40.07 4.15 -12.52
CA LEU A 342 -41.35 4.61 -12.02
C LEU A 342 -42.11 5.31 -13.14
N GLU A 343 -43.30 4.79 -13.46
CA GLU A 343 -44.25 5.43 -14.36
C GLU A 343 -45.27 6.24 -13.54
N LEU A 344 -45.46 7.51 -13.88
CA LEU A 344 -46.40 8.40 -13.21
C LEU A 344 -47.72 8.47 -14.00
N ASP A 345 -48.68 7.63 -13.62
CA ASP A 345 -50.04 7.69 -14.15
C ASP A 345 -50.86 8.89 -13.58
N ASP A 346 -52.01 9.16 -14.19
CA ASP A 346 -52.87 10.29 -13.82
C ASP A 346 -53.45 10.18 -12.40
N GLU A 347 -53.65 8.95 -11.90
CA GLU A 347 -54.16 8.71 -10.55
C GLU A 347 -53.09 9.05 -9.50
N LEU A 348 -51.86 8.59 -9.72
CA LEU A 348 -50.72 8.88 -8.87
C LEU A 348 -50.37 10.37 -8.87
N ARG A 349 -50.47 11.04 -10.02
CA ARG A 349 -50.35 12.51 -10.11
C ARG A 349 -51.39 13.24 -9.25
N ARG A 350 -52.64 12.73 -9.24
CA ARG A 350 -53.69 13.29 -8.38
C ARG A 350 -53.35 13.11 -6.90
N GLN A 351 -52.91 11.92 -6.51
CA GLN A 351 -52.49 11.63 -5.14
C GLN A 351 -51.30 12.48 -4.70
N LEU A 352 -50.30 12.67 -5.57
CA LEU A 352 -49.13 13.52 -5.29
C LEU A 352 -49.50 15.01 -5.14
N ASN A 353 -50.58 15.46 -5.77
CA ASN A 353 -51.08 16.82 -5.56
C ASN A 353 -51.68 17.01 -4.15
N GLU A 354 -52.25 15.95 -3.57
CA GLU A 354 -52.84 15.93 -2.23
C GLU A 354 -51.77 15.69 -1.15
N ASN A 355 -50.87 14.73 -1.35
CA ASN A 355 -49.75 14.43 -0.45
C ASN A 355 -48.40 14.54 -1.19
N PRO A 356 -47.49 15.44 -0.77
CA PRO A 356 -46.21 15.69 -1.44
C PRO A 356 -45.20 14.55 -1.40
N ILE A 357 -45.42 13.60 -0.51
CA ILE A 357 -44.55 12.45 -0.37
C ILE A 357 -45.20 11.29 -1.10
N PHE A 358 -44.42 10.63 -1.95
CA PHE A 358 -44.87 9.46 -2.68
C PHE A 358 -45.47 8.43 -1.70
N PRO A 359 -46.74 8.02 -1.89
CA PRO A 359 -47.41 7.17 -0.93
C PRO A 359 -46.74 5.78 -0.88
N LEU A 360 -46.13 5.47 0.26
CA LEU A 360 -45.46 4.20 0.54
C LEU A 360 -46.34 2.97 0.29
N ARG A 361 -47.66 3.13 0.41
CA ARG A 361 -48.65 2.04 0.34
C ARG A 361 -48.83 1.41 -1.05
N ARG A 362 -48.20 1.93 -2.11
CA ARG A 362 -48.43 1.40 -3.48
C ARG A 362 -47.24 0.87 -4.27
N ARG A 363 -45.96 1.13 -3.95
CA ARG A 363 -44.85 0.68 -4.84
C ARG A 363 -43.41 0.89 -4.36
N VAL A 364 -43.15 1.32 -3.12
CA VAL A 364 -41.76 1.36 -2.62
C VAL A 364 -41.41 -0.05 -2.17
N SER A 365 -40.79 -0.82 -3.07
CA SER A 365 -40.13 -2.06 -2.69
C SER A 365 -38.73 -1.73 -2.18
N MET A 366 -38.25 -2.52 -1.23
CA MET A 366 -36.84 -2.51 -0.85
C MET A 366 -35.98 -2.77 -2.09
N VAL A 367 -34.91 -2.00 -2.23
CA VAL A 367 -33.89 -2.21 -3.25
C VAL A 367 -32.89 -3.21 -2.66
N GLU A 368 -32.77 -4.36 -3.30
CA GLU A 368 -31.92 -5.47 -2.85
C GLU A 368 -30.76 -5.60 -3.80
N LEU A 369 -29.64 -4.99 -3.42
CA LEU A 369 -28.42 -5.10 -4.18
C LEU A 369 -27.69 -6.41 -3.81
N THR A 370 -27.02 -6.99 -4.81
CA THR A 370 -26.23 -8.21 -4.65
C THR A 370 -24.75 -7.85 -4.64
N SER A 371 -24.03 -8.23 -3.57
CA SER A 371 -22.58 -8.06 -3.48
C SER A 371 -21.87 -8.97 -4.49
N THR A 372 -20.84 -8.44 -5.14
CA THR A 372 -19.94 -9.18 -6.02
C THR A 372 -18.56 -9.41 -5.40
N GLU A 373 -18.40 -9.07 -4.12
CA GLU A 373 -17.18 -9.33 -3.38
C GLU A 373 -16.83 -10.84 -3.37
N VAL A 374 -15.54 -11.13 -3.45
CA VAL A 374 -14.96 -12.47 -3.55
C VAL A 374 -14.03 -12.69 -2.36
N THR A 375 -14.14 -13.84 -1.71
CA THR A 375 -13.18 -14.25 -0.68
C THR A 375 -11.93 -14.80 -1.36
N ILE A 376 -10.77 -14.29 -0.98
CA ILE A 376 -9.48 -14.89 -1.34
C ILE A 376 -8.85 -15.49 -0.09
N THR A 377 -8.28 -16.68 -0.24
CA THR A 377 -7.38 -17.24 0.76
C THR A 377 -5.95 -17.26 0.21
N VAL A 378 -4.99 -16.80 1.02
CA VAL A 378 -3.58 -16.77 0.64
C VAL A 378 -2.79 -17.55 1.67
N SER A 379 -2.13 -18.62 1.22
CA SER A 379 -1.22 -19.43 2.02
C SER A 379 0.18 -19.41 1.40
N ALA A 380 1.22 -19.51 2.24
CA ALA A 380 2.60 -19.46 1.80
C ALA A 380 3.42 -20.65 2.33
N SER A 381 4.47 -21.00 1.60
CA SER A 381 5.44 -22.04 2.01
C SER A 381 6.25 -21.69 3.26
N LEU A 382 6.24 -20.42 3.68
CA LEU A 382 6.84 -19.95 4.94
C LEU A 382 5.73 -19.32 5.81
N PRO A 383 5.77 -19.49 7.13
CA PRO A 383 4.79 -18.90 8.04
C PRO A 383 4.89 -17.37 8.07
N ASP A 384 3.80 -16.71 8.50
CA ASP A 384 3.75 -15.28 8.80
C ASP A 384 4.23 -14.35 7.67
N ALA A 385 4.07 -14.77 6.40
CA ALA A 385 4.48 -13.96 5.26
C ALA A 385 3.50 -12.80 5.01
N GLU A 386 4.02 -11.59 4.86
CA GLU A 386 3.23 -10.38 4.59
C GLU A 386 2.61 -10.43 3.19
N VAL A 387 1.32 -10.12 3.09
CA VAL A 387 0.55 -10.10 1.84
C VAL A 387 0.21 -8.66 1.47
N PHE A 388 0.49 -8.29 0.22
CA PHE A 388 0.16 -7.01 -0.36
C PHE A 388 -0.62 -7.19 -1.67
N LEU A 389 -1.63 -6.35 -1.89
CA LEU A 389 -2.43 -6.31 -3.09
C LEU A 389 -2.39 -4.89 -3.66
N ASP A 390 -1.87 -4.73 -4.88
CA ASP A 390 -1.61 -3.41 -5.50
C ASP A 390 -0.77 -2.45 -4.62
N GLY A 391 0.06 -3.03 -3.75
CA GLY A 391 0.92 -2.31 -2.82
C GLY A 391 0.29 -1.99 -1.46
N GLU A 392 -1.00 -2.26 -1.26
CA GLU A 392 -1.67 -2.14 0.03
C GLU A 392 -1.49 -3.42 0.86
N SER A 393 -1.16 -3.28 2.14
CA SER A 393 -0.96 -4.43 3.04
C SER A 393 -2.31 -4.99 3.47
N LEU A 394 -2.51 -6.30 3.26
CA LEU A 394 -3.72 -7.02 3.67
C LEU A 394 -3.55 -7.81 4.97
N GLY A 395 -2.31 -8.01 5.43
CA GLY A 395 -1.99 -8.81 6.62
C GLY A 395 -0.90 -9.84 6.34
N ALA A 396 -0.94 -10.98 7.04
CA ALA A 396 0.04 -12.05 6.92
C ALA A 396 -0.63 -13.41 6.67
N THR A 397 0.07 -14.35 6.03
CA THR A 397 -0.43 -15.70 5.74
C THR A 397 -0.48 -16.60 6.98
N PRO A 398 -1.47 -17.50 7.12
CA PRO A 398 -2.61 -17.68 6.22
C PRO A 398 -3.59 -16.50 6.34
N LEU A 399 -3.98 -15.95 5.19
CA LEU A 399 -4.85 -14.78 5.10
C LEU A 399 -6.17 -15.17 4.44
N GLU A 400 -7.29 -14.72 4.99
CA GLU A 400 -8.60 -14.72 4.36
C GLU A 400 -9.07 -13.27 4.24
N ALA A 401 -9.36 -12.81 3.03
CA ALA A 401 -9.76 -11.43 2.77
C ALA A 401 -10.87 -11.36 1.71
N THR A 402 -11.78 -10.40 1.88
CA THR A 402 -12.86 -10.15 0.93
C THR A 402 -12.50 -8.94 0.06
N ILE A 403 -12.44 -9.15 -1.26
CA ILE A 403 -12.03 -8.12 -2.23
C ILE A 403 -12.96 -8.09 -3.43
N CYS A 404 -12.88 -7.01 -4.20
CA CYS A 404 -13.71 -6.85 -5.37
C CYS A 404 -13.16 -7.65 -6.57
N PRO A 405 -14.00 -8.00 -7.54
CA PRO A 405 -13.53 -8.54 -8.81
C PRO A 405 -12.63 -7.53 -9.51
N GLY A 406 -11.52 -8.00 -10.07
CA GLY A 406 -10.52 -7.14 -10.66
C GLY A 406 -9.18 -7.83 -10.90
N ARG A 407 -8.27 -7.09 -11.52
CA ARG A 407 -6.88 -7.53 -11.72
C ARG A 407 -6.00 -6.85 -10.69
N TYR A 408 -5.21 -7.65 -9.99
CA TYR A 408 -4.37 -7.18 -8.91
C TYR A 408 -2.93 -7.68 -9.06
N ASP A 409 -1.97 -6.86 -8.67
CA ASP A 409 -0.59 -7.28 -8.47
C ASP A 409 -0.45 -7.78 -7.02
N LEU A 410 -0.39 -9.10 -6.85
CA LEU A 410 -0.17 -9.78 -5.58
C LEU A 410 1.33 -9.85 -5.29
N LEU A 411 1.75 -9.37 -4.12
CA LEU A 411 3.10 -9.53 -3.57
C LEU A 411 3.00 -10.20 -2.20
N VAL A 412 3.68 -11.33 -2.04
CA VAL A 412 3.84 -12.00 -0.75
C VAL A 412 5.32 -11.97 -0.38
N ARG A 413 5.66 -11.51 0.83
CA ARG A 413 7.05 -11.28 1.25
C ARG A 413 7.32 -11.82 2.66
N HIS A 414 8.49 -12.40 2.82
CA HIS A 414 9.07 -12.85 4.08
C HIS A 414 10.60 -12.65 4.01
N ASP A 415 11.30 -12.65 5.15
CA ASP A 415 12.77 -12.51 5.17
C ASP A 415 13.49 -13.63 4.39
N GLY A 416 12.86 -14.81 4.35
CA GLY A 416 13.32 -15.98 3.61
C GLY A 416 13.00 -15.97 2.11
N GLY A 417 12.22 -15.01 1.61
CA GLY A 417 11.89 -14.94 0.19
C GLY A 417 10.60 -14.21 -0.15
N ARG A 418 10.29 -14.15 -1.43
CA ARG A 418 9.09 -13.45 -1.92
C ARG A 418 8.46 -14.15 -3.11
N PHE A 419 7.22 -13.77 -3.39
CA PHE A 419 6.44 -14.18 -4.54
C PHE A 419 5.71 -12.96 -5.10
N ARG A 420 5.72 -12.79 -6.41
CA ARG A 420 4.96 -11.73 -7.09
C ARG A 420 4.25 -12.30 -8.29
N SER A 421 2.96 -12.06 -8.40
CA SER A 421 2.14 -12.47 -9.54
C SER A 421 1.01 -11.48 -9.79
N ARG A 422 0.49 -11.46 -11.01
CA ARG A 422 -0.76 -10.77 -11.32
C ARG A 422 -1.90 -11.79 -11.23
N ILE A 423 -2.88 -11.50 -10.40
CA ILE A 423 -4.08 -12.32 -10.22
C ILE A 423 -5.29 -11.63 -10.86
N ASP A 424 -6.23 -12.43 -11.35
CA ASP A 424 -7.46 -11.98 -12.00
C ASP A 424 -8.63 -12.57 -11.21
N VAL A 425 -9.17 -11.76 -10.30
CA VAL A 425 -10.26 -12.11 -9.40
C VAL A 425 -11.56 -11.91 -10.17
N ARG A 426 -12.27 -13.00 -10.43
CA ARG A 426 -13.56 -12.98 -11.13
C ARG A 426 -14.68 -13.12 -10.13
N GLU A 427 -15.82 -12.57 -10.48
CA GLU A 427 -17.10 -12.99 -9.91
C GLU A 427 -17.19 -14.52 -10.10
N ASP A 428 -17.60 -15.24 -9.06
CA ASP A 428 -18.18 -16.61 -9.12
C ASP A 428 -17.51 -17.75 -8.32
N GLU A 429 -16.40 -17.57 -7.57
CA GLU A 429 -15.95 -18.57 -6.56
C GLU A 429 -14.81 -18.03 -5.66
N ASP A 430 -14.71 -18.56 -4.43
CA ASP A 430 -13.59 -18.26 -3.54
C ASP A 430 -12.25 -18.64 -4.20
N LEU A 431 -11.24 -17.79 -4.08
CA LEU A 431 -9.95 -17.99 -4.73
C LEU A 431 -8.88 -18.40 -3.73
N ASP A 432 -8.47 -19.67 -3.78
CA ASP A 432 -7.37 -20.19 -2.98
C ASP A 432 -6.03 -20.03 -3.70
N ILE A 433 -5.11 -19.30 -3.07
CA ILE A 433 -3.78 -18.97 -3.62
C ILE A 433 -2.70 -19.57 -2.71
N GLU A 434 -2.10 -20.65 -3.18
CA GLU A 434 -0.90 -21.22 -2.55
C GLU A 434 0.36 -20.67 -3.20
N VAL A 435 1.22 -20.01 -2.42
CA VAL A 435 2.47 -19.43 -2.93
C VAL A 435 3.71 -20.11 -2.36
N THR A 436 4.70 -20.37 -3.22
CA THR A 436 6.04 -20.79 -2.79
C THR A 436 6.96 -19.59 -2.77
N LEU A 437 7.45 -19.22 -1.59
CA LEU A 437 8.38 -18.11 -1.43
C LEU A 437 9.80 -18.57 -1.79
N ARG A 438 10.42 -17.85 -2.71
CA ARG A 438 11.80 -18.09 -3.13
C ARG A 438 12.71 -16.96 -2.68
N PRO A 439 13.92 -17.26 -2.17
CA PRO A 439 14.91 -16.22 -1.90
C PRO A 439 15.27 -15.48 -3.18
N SER A 440 15.74 -14.25 -3.07
CA SER A 440 16.05 -13.41 -4.24
C SER A 440 17.56 -13.24 -4.43
N LEU A 441 18.01 -13.30 -5.69
CA LEU A 441 19.37 -12.98 -6.11
C LEU A 441 19.32 -11.78 -7.03
N THR A 442 19.96 -10.69 -6.63
CA THR A 442 20.10 -9.49 -7.45
C THR A 442 21.46 -9.49 -8.14
N PHE A 443 21.44 -9.56 -9.47
CA PHE A 443 22.62 -9.38 -10.30
C PHE A 443 22.83 -7.88 -10.53
N LEU A 444 23.89 -7.35 -9.93
CA LEU A 444 24.22 -5.93 -9.98
C LEU A 444 24.91 -5.54 -11.30
N GLY A 445 25.26 -6.52 -12.14
CA GLY A 445 25.92 -6.32 -13.42
C GLY A 445 27.40 -6.72 -13.40
N ILE A 446 28.04 -6.54 -14.56
CA ILE A 446 29.49 -6.70 -14.72
C ILE A 446 30.10 -5.31 -14.72
N PHE A 447 31.14 -5.08 -13.91
CA PHE A 447 31.85 -3.80 -13.92
C PHE A 447 32.63 -3.63 -15.22
N PRO A 448 32.54 -2.45 -15.88
CA PRO A 448 33.32 -2.17 -17.06
C PRO A 448 34.81 -2.12 -16.71
N SER A 449 35.65 -2.53 -17.66
CA SER A 449 37.11 -2.44 -17.58
C SER A 449 37.62 -1.65 -18.77
N GLU A 450 38.57 -0.74 -18.55
CA GLU A 450 39.22 0.03 -19.61
C GLU A 450 40.02 -0.85 -20.59
N PHE A 451 40.38 -2.05 -20.17
CA PHE A 451 41.13 -3.01 -20.96
C PHE A 451 40.23 -3.91 -21.81
N VAL A 452 38.91 -3.84 -21.64
CA VAL A 452 37.94 -4.71 -22.32
C VAL A 452 37.03 -3.89 -23.21
N ALA A 453 36.86 -4.34 -24.46
CA ALA A 453 36.00 -3.67 -25.42
C ALA A 453 34.52 -3.63 -24.95
N PRO A 454 33.79 -2.52 -25.14
CA PRO A 454 32.39 -2.39 -24.72
C PRO A 454 31.46 -3.49 -25.26
N GLU A 455 31.75 -4.01 -26.46
CA GLU A 455 30.98 -5.08 -27.08
C GLU A 455 31.11 -6.40 -26.30
N VAL A 456 32.32 -6.70 -25.79
CA VAL A 456 32.57 -7.90 -24.97
C VAL A 456 31.90 -7.77 -23.60
N HIS A 457 31.87 -6.58 -23.02
CA HIS A 457 31.10 -6.30 -21.80
C HIS A 457 29.59 -6.51 -22.00
N THR A 458 29.06 -6.02 -23.11
CA THR A 458 27.64 -6.19 -23.47
C THR A 458 27.30 -7.66 -23.70
N GLU A 459 28.15 -8.38 -24.44
CA GLU A 459 28.06 -9.83 -24.66
C GLU A 459 28.05 -10.58 -23.32
N ALA A 460 28.99 -10.29 -22.43
CA ALA A 460 29.11 -10.90 -21.11
C ALA A 460 27.86 -10.69 -20.25
N THR A 461 27.39 -9.43 -20.19
CA THR A 461 26.23 -9.04 -19.39
C THR A 461 24.97 -9.73 -19.89
N LEU A 462 24.77 -9.79 -21.21
CA LEU A 462 23.63 -10.47 -21.84
C LEU A 462 23.69 -12.00 -21.62
N ALA A 463 24.86 -12.61 -21.82
CA ALA A 463 25.05 -14.05 -21.65
C ALA A 463 24.73 -14.48 -20.20
N LEU A 464 25.25 -13.73 -19.22
CA LEU A 464 25.00 -14.03 -17.80
C LEU A 464 23.56 -13.74 -17.40
N THR A 465 22.97 -12.62 -17.85
CA THR A 465 21.56 -12.30 -17.61
C THR A 465 20.64 -13.40 -18.14
N ASN A 466 20.86 -13.87 -19.36
CA ASN A 466 20.07 -14.95 -19.96
C ASN A 466 20.26 -16.26 -19.21
N ALA A 467 21.48 -16.58 -18.79
CA ALA A 467 21.76 -17.78 -18.02
C ALA A 467 21.08 -17.76 -16.65
N LEU A 468 21.13 -16.63 -15.93
CA LEU A 468 20.47 -16.47 -14.63
C LEU A 468 18.95 -16.54 -14.78
N SER A 469 18.36 -15.65 -15.58
CA SER A 469 16.90 -15.54 -15.72
C SER A 469 16.25 -16.75 -16.39
N GLY A 470 16.97 -17.45 -17.28
CA GLY A 470 16.43 -18.59 -18.02
C GLY A 470 16.67 -19.96 -17.40
N ARG A 471 17.62 -20.08 -16.47
CA ARG A 471 18.09 -21.40 -15.98
C ARG A 471 18.16 -21.51 -14.46
N VAL A 472 18.01 -20.43 -13.70
CA VAL A 472 17.91 -20.46 -12.23
C VAL A 472 16.44 -20.48 -11.81
N SER A 473 16.02 -21.54 -11.14
CA SER A 473 14.65 -21.72 -10.64
C SER A 473 14.53 -21.58 -9.12
N TYR A 474 15.60 -21.85 -8.37
CA TYR A 474 15.60 -21.78 -6.91
C TYR A 474 15.44 -20.35 -6.39
N PHE A 475 16.08 -19.38 -7.05
CA PHE A 475 16.08 -17.97 -6.67
C PHE A 475 15.22 -17.14 -7.60
N ASN A 476 14.54 -16.12 -7.04
CA ASN A 476 13.99 -15.03 -7.85
C ASN A 476 15.15 -14.15 -8.34
N ILE A 477 15.36 -14.09 -9.65
CA ILE A 477 16.44 -13.29 -10.25
C ILE A 477 15.95 -11.87 -10.50
N GLU A 478 16.66 -10.91 -9.94
CA GLU A 478 16.57 -9.50 -10.34
C GLU A 478 17.85 -9.07 -11.04
N VAL A 479 17.71 -8.22 -12.05
CA VAL A 479 18.85 -7.69 -12.80
C VAL A 479 18.80 -6.18 -12.73
N MET A 480 19.90 -5.59 -12.27
CA MET A 480 20.09 -4.16 -12.23
C MET A 480 20.87 -3.71 -13.46
N THR A 481 20.49 -2.56 -14.03
CA THR A 481 21.27 -1.92 -15.08
C THR A 481 22.46 -1.16 -14.48
N LEU A 482 23.52 -0.95 -15.25
CA LEU A 482 24.67 -0.17 -14.80
C LEU A 482 24.27 1.23 -14.25
N PRO A 483 23.42 2.03 -14.94
CA PRO A 483 22.98 3.31 -14.40
C PRO A 483 22.30 3.20 -13.04
N GLN A 484 21.39 2.24 -12.87
CA GLN A 484 20.69 2.00 -11.59
C GLN A 484 21.68 1.66 -10.48
N MET A 485 22.71 0.87 -10.77
CA MET A 485 23.73 0.51 -9.79
C MET A 485 24.58 1.71 -9.37
N PHE A 486 25.03 2.53 -10.33
CA PHE A 486 25.76 3.76 -10.01
C PHE A 486 24.90 4.75 -9.21
N GLU A 487 23.64 4.91 -9.57
CA GLU A 487 22.67 5.74 -8.82
C GLU A 487 22.46 5.21 -7.41
N PHE A 488 22.27 3.90 -7.25
CA PHE A 488 22.09 3.26 -5.95
C PHE A 488 23.26 3.52 -5.00
N PHE A 489 24.50 3.25 -5.43
CA PHE A 489 25.68 3.46 -4.59
C PHE A 489 25.88 4.94 -4.23
N ARG A 490 25.61 5.85 -5.19
CA ARG A 490 25.66 7.29 -4.95
C ARG A 490 24.63 7.74 -3.92
N ASP A 491 23.37 7.35 -4.09
CA ASP A 491 22.25 7.80 -3.28
C ASP A 491 22.37 7.29 -1.82
N HIS A 492 23.06 6.17 -1.61
CA HIS A 492 23.37 5.61 -0.29
C HIS A 492 24.77 5.97 0.23
N THR A 493 25.47 6.91 -0.42
CA THR A 493 26.81 7.40 -0.01
C THR A 493 27.86 6.29 0.14
N MET A 494 27.79 5.25 -0.69
CA MET A 494 28.72 4.12 -0.68
C MET A 494 29.84 4.31 -1.72
N ASP A 495 31.09 4.03 -1.33
CA ASP A 495 32.23 4.08 -2.22
C ASP A 495 32.27 2.84 -3.12
N LEU A 496 31.65 2.97 -4.29
CA LEU A 496 31.63 1.91 -5.28
C LEU A 496 33.04 1.58 -5.81
N THR A 497 33.89 2.59 -6.00
CA THR A 497 35.24 2.38 -6.54
C THR A 497 36.11 1.64 -5.53
N GLY A 498 36.09 2.05 -4.26
CA GLY A 498 36.76 1.33 -3.18
C GLY A 498 36.23 -0.09 -3.01
N PHE A 499 34.91 -0.29 -3.08
CA PHE A 499 34.31 -1.62 -3.00
C PHE A 499 34.81 -2.56 -4.11
N ILE A 500 34.85 -2.09 -5.37
CA ILE A 500 35.35 -2.88 -6.51
C ILE A 500 36.86 -3.14 -6.42
N ALA A 501 37.65 -2.13 -6.06
CA ALA A 501 39.11 -2.26 -5.99
C ALA A 501 39.53 -3.36 -5.02
N ASN A 502 38.87 -3.43 -3.87
CA ASN A 502 39.21 -4.38 -2.82
C ASN A 502 38.58 -5.77 -3.02
N LEU A 503 37.54 -5.89 -3.85
CA LEU A 503 37.08 -7.19 -4.36
C LEU A 503 38.17 -7.96 -5.12
N GLY A 504 39.13 -7.24 -5.70
CA GLY A 504 40.25 -7.79 -6.45
C GLY A 504 41.55 -7.95 -5.67
N SER A 505 41.72 -7.34 -4.49
CA SER A 505 43.02 -7.24 -3.78
C SER A 505 42.84 -6.90 -2.30
N SER A 506 43.28 -7.80 -1.41
CA SER A 506 43.26 -7.71 0.07
C SER A 506 41.85 -7.49 0.68
N PRO A 507 41.43 -8.27 1.69
CA PRO A 507 40.06 -8.15 2.20
C PRO A 507 39.83 -6.76 2.79
N LEU A 508 38.73 -6.10 2.37
CA LEU A 508 38.15 -4.99 3.12
C LEU A 508 37.95 -5.42 4.58
N PRO A 509 37.96 -4.47 5.53
CA PRO A 509 37.46 -4.76 6.87
C PRO A 509 36.06 -5.39 6.78
N ILE A 510 35.85 -6.50 7.51
CA ILE A 510 34.58 -7.25 7.57
C ILE A 510 33.37 -6.31 7.77
N ASP A 511 33.54 -5.28 8.59
CA ASP A 511 32.49 -4.31 8.92
C ASP A 511 32.04 -3.46 7.72
N GLU A 512 32.97 -3.12 6.81
CA GLU A 512 32.62 -2.35 5.60
C GLU A 512 31.84 -3.22 4.61
N ILE A 513 32.24 -4.48 4.42
CA ILE A 513 31.49 -5.39 3.55
C ILE A 513 30.09 -5.62 4.12
N ARG A 514 30.00 -5.88 5.43
CA ARG A 514 28.72 -6.09 6.12
C ARG A 514 27.81 -4.88 5.99
N LYS A 515 28.34 -3.67 6.10
CA LYS A 515 27.58 -2.43 5.88
C LYS A 515 27.01 -2.37 4.46
N VAL A 516 27.83 -2.67 3.44
CA VAL A 516 27.39 -2.66 2.04
C VAL A 516 26.34 -3.74 1.78
N THR A 517 26.59 -5.00 2.19
CA THR A 517 25.66 -6.11 1.96
C THR A 517 24.34 -5.93 2.71
N THR A 518 24.37 -5.39 3.94
CA THR A 518 23.16 -5.05 4.70
C THR A 518 22.38 -3.93 4.01
N THR A 519 23.05 -2.87 3.57
CA THR A 519 22.39 -1.76 2.84
C THR A 519 21.75 -2.25 1.54
N LEU A 520 22.44 -3.13 0.80
CA LEU A 520 21.87 -3.77 -0.40
C LEU A 520 20.66 -4.64 -0.05
N ALA A 521 20.72 -5.43 1.02
CA ALA A 521 19.62 -6.29 1.45
C ALA A 521 18.37 -5.49 1.85
N ASP A 522 18.54 -4.47 2.67
CA ASP A 522 17.44 -3.67 3.20
C ASP A 522 16.72 -2.87 2.11
N ASN A 523 17.46 -2.38 1.10
CA ASN A 523 16.88 -1.53 0.05
C ASN A 523 16.44 -2.28 -1.21
N LEU A 524 17.04 -3.44 -1.50
CA LEU A 524 16.66 -4.25 -2.67
C LEU A 524 15.76 -5.44 -2.30
N GLY A 525 15.64 -5.77 -1.01
CA GLY A 525 14.87 -6.94 -0.56
C GLY A 525 15.44 -8.26 -1.09
N ALA A 526 16.77 -8.33 -1.27
CA ALA A 526 17.46 -9.47 -1.83
C ALA A 526 18.31 -10.22 -0.79
N ASN A 527 18.41 -11.54 -0.97
CA ASN A 527 19.17 -12.42 -0.08
C ASN A 527 20.60 -12.65 -0.58
N LEU A 528 20.79 -12.59 -1.91
CA LEU A 528 22.08 -12.74 -2.58
C LEU A 528 22.34 -11.57 -3.53
N PHE A 529 23.62 -11.21 -3.64
CA PHE A 529 24.10 -10.19 -4.58
C PHE A 529 25.20 -10.76 -5.44
N LEU A 530 25.06 -10.66 -6.76
CA LEU A 530 26.05 -11.14 -7.71
C LEU A 530 26.67 -9.97 -8.46
N ILE A 531 28.00 -9.93 -8.47
CA ILE A 531 28.79 -8.90 -9.15
C ILE A 531 29.80 -9.58 -10.07
N GLY A 532 29.93 -9.11 -11.31
CA GLY A 532 30.96 -9.56 -12.24
C GLY A 532 32.07 -8.54 -12.46
N PHE A 533 33.28 -9.00 -12.75
CA PHE A 533 34.43 -8.18 -13.14
C PHE A 533 35.31 -8.97 -14.10
N PHE A 534 35.89 -8.29 -15.08
CA PHE A 534 36.83 -8.91 -16.01
C PHE A 534 38.14 -9.26 -15.33
N ASP A 535 38.72 -10.42 -15.66
CA ASP A 535 40.09 -10.72 -15.25
C ASP A 535 41.07 -10.01 -16.20
N VAL A 536 41.67 -8.94 -15.70
CA VAL A 536 42.39 -7.92 -16.46
C VAL A 536 43.85 -8.24 -16.75
N GLN A 537 44.30 -9.48 -16.50
CA GLN A 537 45.66 -9.87 -16.89
C GLN A 537 45.86 -9.89 -18.41
N GLU A 538 44.78 -9.94 -19.21
CA GLU A 538 44.84 -9.89 -20.67
C GLU A 538 43.74 -8.99 -21.29
N PRO A 539 44.05 -8.05 -22.20
CA PRO A 539 43.09 -7.13 -22.82
C PRO A 539 41.99 -7.79 -23.67
N SER A 540 42.17 -9.06 -24.07
CA SER A 540 41.20 -9.85 -24.83
C SER A 540 40.46 -10.89 -23.98
N SER A 541 40.57 -10.79 -22.65
CA SER A 541 40.00 -11.76 -21.74
C SER A 541 38.47 -11.79 -21.85
N THR A 542 37.93 -12.94 -22.24
CA THR A 542 36.51 -13.30 -22.08
C THR A 542 36.24 -13.91 -20.70
N THR A 543 37.27 -13.97 -19.86
CA THR A 543 37.15 -14.51 -18.51
C THR A 543 36.68 -13.44 -17.55
N ILE A 544 35.59 -13.73 -16.86
CA ILE A 544 35.10 -12.93 -15.75
C ILE A 544 35.32 -13.67 -14.44
N ARG A 545 35.46 -12.88 -13.37
CA ARG A 545 35.32 -13.32 -12.00
C ARG A 545 33.97 -12.83 -11.49
N LEU A 546 33.27 -13.70 -10.77
CA LEU A 546 31.99 -13.47 -10.15
C LEU A 546 32.18 -13.48 -8.64
N ALA A 547 31.72 -12.44 -7.96
CA ALA A 547 31.63 -12.36 -6.52
C ALA A 547 30.16 -12.48 -6.11
N LEU A 548 29.83 -13.55 -5.39
CA LEU A 548 28.50 -13.79 -4.82
C LEU A 548 28.54 -13.48 -3.32
N PHE A 549 27.70 -12.55 -2.88
CA PHE A 549 27.54 -12.17 -1.48
C PHE A 549 26.19 -12.59 -0.94
N SER A 550 26.10 -12.74 0.38
CA SER A 550 24.85 -12.76 1.15
C SER A 550 24.88 -11.63 2.19
N LYS A 551 23.72 -11.32 2.77
CA LYS A 551 23.65 -10.32 3.86
C LYS A 551 24.38 -10.78 5.12
N ASP A 552 24.39 -12.09 5.38
CA ASP A 552 24.85 -12.69 6.63
C ASP A 552 26.33 -13.06 6.61
N HIS A 553 27.01 -12.93 5.47
CA HIS A 553 28.38 -13.40 5.30
C HIS A 553 29.30 -12.30 4.72
N PRO A 554 30.43 -12.01 5.39
CA PRO A 554 31.28 -10.89 5.01
C PRO A 554 32.24 -11.18 3.85
N TYR A 555 32.30 -12.42 3.35
CA TYR A 555 33.19 -12.78 2.23
C TYR A 555 32.41 -13.28 1.01
N PRO A 556 32.76 -12.85 -0.20
CA PRO A 556 32.11 -13.36 -1.39
C PRO A 556 32.60 -14.76 -1.78
N ASP A 557 31.73 -15.58 -2.35
CA ASP A 557 32.18 -16.71 -3.15
C ASP A 557 32.75 -16.19 -4.47
N LEU A 558 34.02 -16.50 -4.75
CA LEU A 558 34.71 -16.08 -5.96
C LEU A 558 34.74 -17.22 -6.99
N THR A 559 34.05 -17.04 -8.11
CA THR A 559 34.05 -17.99 -9.23
C THR A 559 34.68 -17.35 -10.46
N ARG A 560 35.61 -18.05 -11.12
CA ARG A 560 36.18 -17.64 -12.42
C ARG A 560 35.53 -18.46 -13.53
N MET A 561 35.14 -17.80 -14.62
CA MET A 561 34.53 -18.47 -15.78
C MET A 561 34.78 -17.70 -17.08
N ASP A 562 34.89 -18.44 -18.19
CA ASP A 562 34.85 -17.86 -19.53
C ASP A 562 33.38 -17.63 -19.95
N ILE A 563 33.00 -16.39 -20.24
CA ILE A 563 31.64 -16.02 -20.65
C ILE A 563 31.21 -16.69 -21.96
N ARG A 564 32.18 -17.09 -22.80
CA ARG A 564 31.94 -17.77 -24.07
C ARG A 564 31.88 -19.29 -23.92
N SER A 565 32.19 -19.84 -22.74
CA SER A 565 32.06 -21.26 -22.45
C SER A 565 30.64 -21.55 -21.94
N PRO A 566 29.77 -22.21 -22.73
CA PRO A 566 28.45 -22.63 -22.25
C PRO A 566 28.56 -23.61 -21.09
N GLN A 567 29.67 -24.35 -21.01
CA GLN A 567 29.95 -25.30 -19.93
C GLN A 567 30.22 -24.57 -18.62
N ASP A 568 31.03 -23.51 -18.61
CA ASP A 568 31.34 -22.74 -17.40
C ASP A 568 30.08 -22.06 -16.84
N LEU A 569 29.27 -21.45 -17.73
CA LEU A 569 27.96 -20.89 -17.38
C LEU A 569 27.06 -21.96 -16.74
N SER A 570 27.04 -23.16 -17.32
CA SER A 570 26.25 -24.28 -16.80
C SER A 570 26.72 -24.74 -15.44
N ILE A 571 28.04 -24.84 -15.24
CA ILE A 571 28.64 -25.20 -13.96
C ILE A 571 28.25 -24.18 -12.89
N PHE A 572 28.39 -22.88 -13.16
CA PHE A 572 28.04 -21.84 -12.20
C PHE A 572 26.54 -21.85 -11.83
N VAL A 573 25.66 -21.91 -12.83
CA VAL A 573 24.20 -22.00 -12.63
C VAL A 573 23.81 -23.23 -11.80
N ASN A 574 24.46 -24.37 -12.05
CA ASN A 574 24.22 -25.60 -11.28
C ASN A 574 24.72 -25.46 -9.84
N LYS A 575 25.88 -24.82 -9.61
CA LYS A 575 26.41 -24.57 -8.26
C LYS A 575 25.51 -23.65 -7.43
N LEU A 576 24.94 -22.61 -8.04
CA LEU A 576 23.94 -21.75 -7.37
C LEU A 576 22.75 -22.56 -6.86
N GLN A 577 22.23 -23.47 -7.69
CA GLN A 577 21.01 -24.21 -7.40
C GLN A 577 21.24 -25.49 -6.60
N SER A 578 22.46 -26.02 -6.56
CA SER A 578 22.79 -27.22 -5.80
C SER A 578 23.09 -26.92 -4.32
N PRO A 579 22.71 -27.81 -3.39
CA PRO A 579 21.72 -28.86 -3.56
C PRO A 579 20.31 -28.24 -3.69
N GLU A 580 19.40 -28.95 -4.34
CA GLU A 580 18.00 -28.53 -4.41
C GLU A 580 17.35 -28.51 -3.02
N ARG A 581 17.69 -29.50 -2.17
CA ARG A 581 17.30 -29.54 -0.76
C ARG A 581 18.56 -29.59 0.10
N VAL A 582 18.80 -28.56 0.90
CA VAL A 582 20.02 -28.48 1.73
C VAL A 582 20.06 -29.57 2.82
N ALA A 583 18.91 -30.06 3.27
CA ALA A 583 18.84 -31.16 4.23
C ALA A 583 19.45 -32.47 3.70
N ASP A 584 19.44 -32.68 2.38
CA ASP A 584 19.90 -33.93 1.77
C ASP A 584 21.42 -34.10 1.89
N VAL A 585 22.17 -33.02 2.13
CA VAL A 585 23.63 -33.06 2.31
C VAL A 585 24.06 -33.15 3.78
N PHE A 586 23.13 -33.15 4.72
CA PHE A 586 23.45 -33.33 6.14
C PHE A 586 23.64 -34.79 6.53
N TYR A 587 23.29 -35.73 5.65
CA TYR A 587 23.35 -37.14 5.95
C TYR A 587 24.08 -37.89 4.84
N GLU A 588 24.88 -38.88 5.23
CA GLU A 588 25.44 -39.86 4.32
C GLU A 588 24.91 -41.26 4.65
N PRO A 589 24.69 -42.12 3.64
CA PRO A 589 24.42 -43.53 3.90
C PRO A 589 25.66 -44.20 4.51
N TRP A 590 25.42 -44.96 5.57
CA TRP A 590 26.43 -45.50 6.46
C TRP A 590 26.08 -46.91 6.90
N PHE A 591 27.05 -47.82 6.79
CA PHE A 591 26.97 -49.21 7.25
C PHE A 591 28.02 -49.52 8.32
N GLY A 592 29.03 -48.64 8.47
CA GLY A 592 30.01 -48.59 9.56
C GLY A 592 31.02 -49.71 9.61
N ALA A 593 31.61 -50.04 8.46
CA ALA A 593 32.86 -50.80 8.40
C ALA A 593 33.89 -50.10 7.49
N LYS A 594 35.09 -49.91 8.02
CA LYS A 594 36.24 -49.42 7.25
C LYS A 594 36.87 -50.59 6.53
N MET A 595 37.20 -50.41 5.25
CA MET A 595 37.77 -51.47 4.41
C MET A 595 39.01 -50.97 3.67
N VAL A 596 39.87 -51.89 3.28
CA VAL A 596 41.00 -51.64 2.38
C VAL A 596 41.05 -52.70 1.31
N ASP A 597 41.46 -52.32 0.12
CA ASP A 597 41.71 -53.24 -0.97
C ASP A 597 43.00 -54.04 -0.70
N VAL A 598 42.89 -55.37 -0.73
CA VAL A 598 44.02 -56.29 -0.61
C VAL A 598 44.03 -57.22 -1.80
N GLU A 599 45.20 -57.44 -2.39
CA GLU A 599 45.38 -58.42 -3.46
C GLU A 599 45.55 -59.82 -2.86
N LEU A 600 44.61 -60.72 -3.17
CA LEU A 600 44.63 -62.13 -2.76
C LEU A 600 44.44 -63.01 -4.00
N ASN A 601 45.39 -63.90 -4.27
CA ASN A 601 45.36 -64.84 -5.40
C ASN A 601 45.13 -64.18 -6.78
N GLY A 602 45.64 -62.97 -6.98
CA GLY A 602 45.49 -62.20 -8.24
C GLY A 602 44.17 -61.45 -8.37
N GLU A 603 43.33 -61.45 -7.35
CA GLU A 603 42.10 -60.63 -7.28
C GLU A 603 42.23 -59.56 -6.18
N VAL A 604 41.73 -58.36 -6.46
CA VAL A 604 41.65 -57.27 -5.48
C VAL A 604 40.32 -57.36 -4.76
N VAL A 605 40.34 -57.61 -3.45
CA VAL A 605 39.14 -57.78 -2.62
C VAL A 605 39.14 -56.83 -1.43
N PRO A 606 37.97 -56.30 -1.00
CA PRO A 606 37.86 -55.46 0.19
C PRO A 606 38.05 -56.32 1.45
N VAL A 607 38.93 -55.89 2.33
CA VAL A 607 39.14 -56.50 3.66
C VAL A 607 38.72 -55.50 4.73
N VAL A 608 37.91 -55.95 5.66
CA VAL A 608 37.42 -55.13 6.78
C VAL A 608 38.58 -54.82 7.73
N LEU A 609 38.92 -53.54 7.88
CA LEU A 609 39.93 -53.04 8.81
C LEU A 609 39.36 -52.78 10.20
N ASP A 610 38.19 -52.17 10.25
CA ASP A 610 37.53 -51.79 11.50
C ASP A 610 36.02 -51.85 11.33
N VAL A 611 35.32 -52.19 12.40
CA VAL A 611 33.85 -52.23 12.43
C VAL A 611 33.38 -51.39 13.59
N GLN A 612 32.76 -50.26 13.27
CA GLN A 612 32.41 -49.26 14.26
C GLN A 612 31.34 -49.80 15.22
N SER A 613 31.56 -49.64 16.53
CA SER A 613 30.61 -50.12 17.56
C SER A 613 29.24 -49.55 17.31
N GLY A 614 28.16 -50.33 17.33
CA GLY A 614 26.76 -49.89 17.10
C GLY A 614 26.40 -49.54 15.64
N SER A 615 27.27 -49.83 14.67
CA SER A 615 26.94 -49.75 13.25
C SER A 615 26.09 -50.94 12.80
N PRO A 616 25.39 -50.84 11.65
CA PRO A 616 24.74 -52.01 11.05
C PRO A 616 25.69 -53.19 10.81
N ALA A 617 26.92 -52.93 10.37
CA ALA A 617 27.95 -53.95 10.20
C ALA A 617 28.29 -54.65 11.53
N ARG A 618 28.36 -53.90 12.64
CA ARG A 618 28.60 -54.50 13.96
C ARG A 618 27.44 -55.36 14.42
N THR A 619 26.21 -54.92 14.17
CA THR A 619 24.98 -55.62 14.60
C THR A 619 24.85 -56.99 13.96
N VAL A 620 25.23 -57.13 12.68
CA VAL A 620 25.22 -58.44 11.99
C VAL A 620 26.40 -59.33 12.37
N GLY A 621 27.39 -58.78 13.08
CA GLY A 621 28.57 -59.52 13.55
C GLY A 621 29.76 -59.50 12.61
N LEU A 622 29.83 -58.54 11.66
CA LEU A 622 31.03 -58.32 10.85
C LEU A 622 32.21 -57.97 11.75
N LYS A 623 33.41 -58.47 11.41
CA LYS A 623 34.62 -58.30 12.22
C LYS A 623 35.79 -57.76 11.39
N PRO A 624 36.72 -57.04 12.03
CA PRO A 624 38.04 -56.79 11.46
C PRO A 624 38.68 -58.10 10.98
N GLY A 625 39.21 -58.09 9.76
CA GLY A 625 39.81 -59.24 9.08
C GLY A 625 38.87 -60.01 8.15
N ASP A 626 37.56 -59.77 8.17
CA ASP A 626 36.64 -60.39 7.22
C ASP A 626 36.93 -59.90 5.78
N ILE A 627 37.02 -60.84 4.83
CA ILE A 627 37.22 -60.57 3.40
C ILE A 627 35.85 -60.50 2.74
N VAL A 628 35.49 -59.35 2.16
CA VAL A 628 34.22 -59.16 1.45
C VAL A 628 34.32 -59.81 0.07
N LEU A 629 33.59 -60.91 -0.14
CA LEU A 629 33.58 -61.65 -1.40
C LEU A 629 32.63 -61.00 -2.41
N GLN A 630 31.40 -60.73 -1.96
CA GLN A 630 30.36 -60.15 -2.80
C GLN A 630 29.40 -59.29 -1.99
N VAL A 631 28.90 -58.22 -2.62
CA VAL A 631 27.75 -57.46 -2.14
C VAL A 631 26.69 -57.45 -3.23
N ASP A 632 25.49 -57.90 -2.90
CA ASP A 632 24.35 -58.06 -3.83
C ASP A 632 24.74 -58.82 -5.11
N SER A 633 25.43 -59.94 -4.91
CA SER A 633 25.89 -60.88 -5.96
C SER A 633 26.92 -60.29 -6.94
N ARG A 634 27.61 -59.21 -6.56
CA ARG A 634 28.71 -58.61 -7.32
C ARG A 634 29.96 -58.51 -6.47
N SER A 635 31.14 -58.74 -7.07
CA SER A 635 32.42 -58.40 -6.45
C SER A 635 32.73 -56.92 -6.69
N TRP A 636 33.41 -56.29 -5.75
CA TRP A 636 33.64 -54.85 -5.74
C TRP A 636 35.06 -54.55 -5.26
N LYS A 637 35.65 -53.47 -5.77
CA LYS A 637 36.73 -52.78 -5.05
C LYS A 637 36.13 -51.90 -3.95
N THR A 638 36.89 -51.59 -2.92
CA THR A 638 36.42 -50.83 -1.75
C THR A 638 35.77 -49.51 -2.17
N ALA A 639 36.44 -48.72 -3.02
CA ALA A 639 35.90 -47.42 -3.45
C ALA A 639 34.57 -47.55 -4.23
N GLU A 640 34.46 -48.56 -5.09
CA GLU A 640 33.25 -48.83 -5.88
C GLU A 640 32.11 -49.35 -5.01
N LEU A 641 32.44 -50.20 -4.02
CA LEU A 641 31.49 -50.69 -3.04
C LEU A 641 30.92 -49.55 -2.19
N LEU A 642 31.78 -48.68 -1.65
CA LEU A 642 31.34 -47.54 -0.86
C LEU A 642 30.47 -46.59 -1.67
N LYS A 643 30.81 -46.35 -2.94
CA LYS A 643 29.98 -45.57 -3.86
C LYS A 643 28.63 -46.24 -4.13
N TYR A 644 28.61 -47.55 -4.32
CA TYR A 644 27.37 -48.32 -4.52
C TYR A 644 26.47 -48.30 -3.28
N LEU A 645 27.04 -48.55 -2.10
CA LEU A 645 26.30 -48.49 -0.83
C LEU A 645 25.83 -47.06 -0.52
N GLY A 646 26.62 -46.05 -0.88
CA GLY A 646 26.27 -44.63 -0.76
C GLY A 646 25.13 -44.17 -1.67
N GLN A 647 24.68 -45.00 -2.62
CA GLN A 647 23.50 -44.72 -3.47
C GLN A 647 22.22 -45.38 -2.95
N LYS A 648 22.33 -46.23 -1.91
CA LYS A 648 21.19 -46.94 -1.35
C LYS A 648 20.32 -46.03 -0.51
N LYS A 649 19.02 -46.35 -0.48
CA LYS A 649 18.07 -45.65 0.38
C LYS A 649 18.30 -46.04 1.85
N PRO A 650 17.95 -45.15 2.79
CA PRO A 650 17.97 -45.50 4.22
C PRO A 650 17.14 -46.77 4.48
N PHE A 651 17.69 -47.65 5.31
CA PHE A 651 17.18 -48.97 5.69
C PHE A 651 17.12 -50.01 4.56
N GLU A 652 17.62 -49.70 3.36
CA GLU A 652 17.78 -50.69 2.31
C GLU A 652 18.81 -51.74 2.72
N VAL A 653 18.47 -53.01 2.49
CA VAL A 653 19.29 -54.15 2.90
C VAL A 653 20.20 -54.59 1.75
N SER A 654 21.48 -54.76 2.05
CA SER A 654 22.47 -55.36 1.15
C SER A 654 22.87 -56.73 1.68
N ARG A 655 22.94 -57.72 0.79
CA ARG A 655 23.51 -59.04 1.13
C ARG A 655 25.02 -58.99 0.96
N VAL A 656 25.75 -59.16 2.06
CA VAL A 656 27.21 -59.11 2.10
C VAL A 656 27.73 -60.51 2.39
N ALA A 657 28.32 -61.16 1.40
CA ALA A 657 29.02 -62.42 1.55
C ALA A 657 30.48 -62.15 1.94
N VAL A 658 30.93 -62.75 3.03
CA VAL A 658 32.31 -62.59 3.53
C VAL A 658 32.95 -63.93 3.84
N ARG A 659 34.29 -63.95 3.80
CA ARG A 659 35.10 -65.04 4.32
C ARG A 659 35.90 -64.54 5.53
N SER A 660 35.71 -65.18 6.67
CA SER A 660 36.46 -64.88 7.88
C SER A 660 37.88 -65.48 7.83
N LEU A 661 38.76 -65.02 8.71
CA LEU A 661 40.17 -65.45 8.76
C LEU A 661 40.36 -66.96 9.01
N ASP A 662 39.38 -67.62 9.63
CA ASP A 662 39.37 -69.08 9.85
C ASP A 662 38.93 -69.88 8.60
N GLY A 663 38.64 -69.19 7.49
CA GLY A 663 38.20 -69.78 6.24
C GLY A 663 36.70 -70.04 6.14
N SER A 664 35.93 -69.76 7.20
CA SER A 664 34.47 -69.88 7.18
C SER A 664 33.84 -68.77 6.32
N GLU A 665 32.81 -69.14 5.55
CA GLU A 665 32.05 -68.17 4.75
C GLU A 665 30.70 -67.87 5.39
N HIS A 666 30.39 -66.59 5.47
CA HIS A 666 29.16 -66.07 6.06
C HIS A 666 28.44 -65.16 5.06
N SER A 667 27.11 -65.10 5.15
CA SER A 667 26.31 -64.14 4.40
C SER A 667 25.46 -63.32 5.35
N TYR A 668 25.74 -62.02 5.39
CA TYR A 668 25.04 -61.05 6.24
C TYR A 668 24.02 -60.26 5.44
N GLN A 669 22.93 -59.88 6.10
CA GLN A 669 21.96 -58.91 5.58
C GLN A 669 22.16 -57.62 6.35
N ILE A 670 22.84 -56.65 5.74
CA ILE A 670 23.23 -55.40 6.38
C ILE A 670 22.35 -54.29 5.86
N SER A 671 21.63 -53.61 6.75
CA SER A 671 20.88 -52.39 6.41
C SER A 671 21.82 -51.18 6.34
N VAL A 672 21.70 -50.36 5.31
CA VAL A 672 22.36 -49.05 5.27
C VAL A 672 21.51 -48.04 6.05
N ILE A 673 22.08 -47.22 6.94
CA ILE A 673 21.36 -46.17 7.66
C ILE A 673 21.92 -44.79 7.29
N ASN A 674 21.18 -43.72 7.53
CA ASN A 674 21.73 -42.36 7.38
C ASN A 674 22.36 -41.90 8.69
N ILE A 675 23.53 -41.29 8.60
CA ILE A 675 24.22 -40.68 9.75
C ILE A 675 24.58 -39.23 9.42
N PRO A 676 24.55 -38.30 10.40
CA PRO A 676 24.87 -36.91 10.14
C PRO A 676 26.33 -36.71 9.72
N VAL A 677 26.55 -35.76 8.81
CA VAL A 677 27.85 -35.30 8.31
C VAL A 677 27.93 -33.77 8.32
N GLU A 678 29.17 -33.27 8.35
CA GLU A 678 29.43 -31.85 8.12
C GLU A 678 29.35 -31.54 6.63
N ILE A 679 28.83 -30.37 6.27
CA ILE A 679 28.89 -29.91 4.88
C ILE A 679 30.36 -29.81 4.41
N PRO A 680 30.66 -30.12 3.13
CA PRO A 680 32.03 -30.18 2.65
C PRO A 680 32.60 -28.78 2.35
N LEU A 681 32.92 -28.01 3.40
CA LEU A 681 33.34 -26.60 3.33
C LEU A 681 34.50 -26.34 2.37
N ASN A 682 35.40 -27.31 2.19
CA ASN A 682 36.57 -27.19 1.32
C ASN A 682 36.30 -27.59 -0.14
N SER A 683 35.05 -27.95 -0.49
CA SER A 683 34.68 -28.32 -1.84
C SER A 683 34.65 -27.08 -2.74
N ARG A 684 35.30 -27.17 -3.91
CA ARG A 684 35.20 -26.13 -4.94
C ARG A 684 33.83 -26.12 -5.63
N ASP A 685 32.99 -27.11 -5.34
CA ASP A 685 31.69 -27.31 -5.98
C ASP A 685 30.52 -26.67 -5.23
N ILE A 686 30.79 -26.02 -4.09
CA ILE A 686 29.77 -25.31 -3.31
C ILE A 686 30.00 -23.81 -3.36
N LEU A 687 28.91 -23.06 -3.25
CA LEU A 687 28.91 -21.61 -3.02
C LEU A 687 28.38 -21.39 -1.61
N LEU A 688 29.23 -20.96 -0.68
CA LEU A 688 28.92 -20.88 0.74
C LEU A 688 27.79 -19.88 1.02
N ASN A 689 27.76 -18.75 0.31
CA ASN A 689 26.70 -17.76 0.44
C ASN A 689 25.35 -18.32 -0.04
N ALA A 690 25.34 -19.10 -1.13
CA ALA A 690 24.12 -19.76 -1.58
C ALA A 690 23.66 -20.82 -0.56
N TYR A 691 24.59 -21.58 0.02
CA TYR A 691 24.29 -22.54 1.09
C TYR A 691 23.70 -21.85 2.32
N LEU A 692 24.27 -20.74 2.77
CA LEU A 692 23.76 -19.97 3.92
C LEU A 692 22.30 -19.56 3.72
N VAL A 693 21.96 -19.01 2.55
CA VAL A 693 20.57 -18.62 2.25
C VAL A 693 19.63 -19.83 2.25
N LYS A 694 20.09 -21.00 1.81
CA LYS A 694 19.30 -22.23 1.86
C LYS A 694 19.14 -22.78 3.27
N LEU A 695 20.18 -22.67 4.11
CA LEU A 695 20.12 -23.02 5.52
C LEU A 695 19.10 -22.14 6.25
N ASP A 696 19.10 -20.84 5.98
CA ASP A 696 18.13 -19.90 6.55
C ASP A 696 16.72 -20.19 6.06
N GLN A 697 16.54 -20.46 4.78
CA GLN A 697 15.24 -20.89 4.25
C GLN A 697 14.72 -22.14 4.96
N LEU A 698 15.57 -23.16 5.18
CA LEU A 698 15.19 -24.35 5.93
C LEU A 698 14.81 -23.99 7.37
N LEU A 699 15.58 -23.14 8.05
CA LEU A 699 15.30 -22.72 9.42
C LEU A 699 13.98 -21.93 9.55
N TYR A 700 13.61 -21.13 8.54
CA TYR A 700 12.31 -20.43 8.51
C TYR A 700 11.11 -21.38 8.37
N THR A 701 11.31 -22.64 7.96
CA THR A 701 10.21 -23.63 7.85
C THR A 701 9.87 -24.31 9.19
N ASP A 702 10.53 -23.93 10.29
CA ASP A 702 10.46 -24.60 11.59
C ASP A 702 10.65 -26.13 11.48
N PRO A 703 11.82 -26.58 10.99
CA PRO A 703 12.06 -27.99 10.72
C PRO A 703 12.15 -28.78 12.03
N PRO A 704 11.98 -30.12 12.01
CA PRO A 704 12.09 -30.95 13.20
C PRO A 704 13.38 -30.68 14.00
N PRO A 705 13.37 -30.78 15.34
CA PRO A 705 14.47 -30.27 16.19
C PRO A 705 15.88 -30.75 15.81
N GLU A 706 16.05 -32.03 15.46
CA GLU A 706 17.35 -32.56 15.03
C GLU A 706 17.82 -31.94 13.70
N LEU A 707 16.89 -31.74 12.76
CA LEU A 707 17.20 -31.11 11.47
C LEU A 707 17.51 -29.62 11.64
N SER A 708 16.78 -28.93 12.52
CA SER A 708 17.06 -27.54 12.91
C SER A 708 18.47 -27.42 13.52
N ALA A 709 18.81 -28.30 14.47
CA ALA A 709 20.12 -28.34 15.10
C ALA A 709 21.27 -28.60 14.11
N LEU A 710 21.10 -29.53 13.16
CA LEU A 710 22.08 -29.78 12.11
C LEU A 710 22.21 -28.62 11.12
N ALA A 711 21.11 -27.96 10.76
CA ALA A 711 21.15 -26.78 9.89
C ALA A 711 21.89 -25.62 10.57
N SER A 712 21.57 -25.33 11.84
CA SER A 712 22.28 -24.33 12.64
C SER A 712 23.76 -24.69 12.84
N PHE A 713 24.07 -25.95 13.12
CA PHE A 713 25.45 -26.41 13.25
C PHE A 713 26.25 -26.16 11.95
N ASN A 714 25.71 -26.59 10.81
CA ASN A 714 26.36 -26.38 9.51
C ASN A 714 26.47 -24.88 9.17
N LYS A 715 25.50 -24.04 9.57
CA LYS A 715 25.62 -22.57 9.46
C LYS A 715 26.81 -22.05 10.28
N ALA A 716 26.99 -22.53 11.51
CA ALA A 716 28.15 -22.17 12.35
C ALA A 716 29.48 -22.63 11.74
N LEU A 717 29.53 -23.80 11.11
CA LEU A 717 30.72 -24.28 10.41
C LEU A 717 31.14 -23.34 9.27
N ILE A 718 30.19 -22.78 8.52
CA ILE A 718 30.49 -21.79 7.47
C ILE A 718 31.17 -20.55 8.08
N PHE A 719 30.68 -20.05 9.21
CA PHE A 719 31.31 -18.93 9.91
C PHE A 719 32.71 -19.26 10.44
N ILE A 720 32.92 -20.48 10.97
CA ILE A 720 34.25 -20.94 11.37
C ILE A 720 35.21 -21.00 10.17
N HIS A 721 34.73 -21.46 9.01
CA HIS A 721 35.54 -21.57 7.80
C HIS A 721 36.11 -20.23 7.32
N VAL A 722 35.43 -19.13 7.65
CA VAL A 722 35.85 -17.77 7.30
C VAL A 722 36.35 -16.95 8.49
N ASP A 723 36.74 -17.63 9.58
CA ASP A 723 37.28 -17.01 10.79
C ASP A 723 36.33 -16.04 11.52
N ASP A 724 35.00 -16.07 11.25
CA ASP A 724 33.98 -15.34 12.03
C ASP A 724 33.56 -16.15 13.27
N TYR A 725 34.51 -16.34 14.18
CA TYR A 725 34.33 -17.13 15.39
C TYR A 725 33.22 -16.61 16.33
N PRO A 726 33.00 -15.28 16.51
CA PRO A 726 31.89 -14.77 17.31
C PRO A 726 30.52 -15.20 16.78
N ALA A 727 30.26 -15.03 15.48
CA ALA A 727 28.99 -15.43 14.87
C ALA A 727 28.75 -16.95 14.97
N ALA A 728 29.80 -17.74 14.73
CA ALA A 728 29.74 -19.19 14.90
C ALA A 728 29.40 -19.59 16.34
N LEU A 729 30.07 -18.96 17.33
CA LEU A 729 29.91 -19.28 18.74
C LEU A 729 28.49 -18.98 19.24
N ASP A 730 27.88 -17.88 18.80
CA ASP A 730 26.52 -17.52 19.20
C ASP A 730 25.49 -18.56 18.74
N ILE A 731 25.70 -19.13 17.55
CA ILE A 731 24.90 -20.26 17.07
C ILE A 731 25.23 -21.54 17.87
N LEU A 732 26.50 -21.89 18.03
CA LEU A 732 26.89 -23.15 18.70
C LEU A 732 26.44 -23.22 20.18
N LYS A 733 26.23 -22.08 20.85
CA LYS A 733 25.69 -22.04 22.22
C LYS A 733 24.24 -22.52 22.31
N THR A 734 23.45 -22.40 21.24
CA THR A 734 22.03 -22.77 21.23
C THR A 734 21.78 -24.16 20.64
N VAL A 735 22.77 -24.71 19.92
CA VAL A 735 22.66 -26.02 19.26
C VAL A 735 22.94 -27.17 20.23
N THR A 736 22.07 -28.17 20.20
CA THR A 736 22.27 -29.46 20.87
C THR A 736 21.93 -30.59 19.91
N LEU A 737 22.83 -31.56 19.77
CA LEU A 737 22.60 -32.76 18.95
C LEU A 737 22.31 -33.96 19.85
N SER A 738 21.29 -34.75 19.48
CA SER A 738 20.88 -35.92 20.26
C SER A 738 21.77 -37.15 20.02
N GLY A 739 22.51 -37.18 18.91
CA GLY A 739 23.43 -38.24 18.57
C GLY A 739 24.51 -38.46 19.64
N THR A 740 24.89 -39.72 19.87
CA THR A 740 25.95 -40.09 20.84
C THR A 740 27.26 -40.50 20.16
N ARG A 741 27.34 -40.37 18.83
CA ARG A 741 28.42 -40.86 17.96
C ARG A 741 28.48 -40.10 16.65
N GLY A 742 29.60 -40.20 15.95
CA GLY A 742 29.77 -39.48 14.68
C GLY A 742 29.68 -37.98 14.93
N ILE A 743 29.04 -37.25 14.01
CA ILE A 743 28.66 -35.86 14.26
C ILE A 743 27.57 -35.82 15.35
N SER A 744 27.94 -35.30 16.52
CA SER A 744 27.14 -35.42 17.76
C SER A 744 27.48 -34.30 18.75
N GLN A 745 26.94 -34.33 19.97
CA GLN A 745 27.14 -33.25 20.94
C GLN A 745 28.62 -32.97 21.26
N GLY A 746 29.48 -34.00 21.27
CA GLY A 746 30.92 -33.82 21.43
C GLY A 746 31.53 -32.96 20.32
N THR A 747 31.04 -33.10 19.08
CA THR A 747 31.45 -32.30 17.91
C THR A 747 31.12 -30.83 18.13
N ILE A 748 29.90 -30.51 18.58
CA ILE A 748 29.49 -29.13 18.91
C ILE A 748 30.40 -28.53 19.97
N LEU A 749 30.64 -29.27 21.08
CA LEU A 749 31.49 -28.82 22.18
C LEU A 749 32.94 -28.58 21.74
N TYR A 750 33.46 -29.42 20.85
CA TYR A 750 34.78 -29.23 20.27
C TYR A 750 34.87 -27.94 19.45
N TYR A 751 33.90 -27.67 18.57
CA TYR A 751 33.87 -26.44 17.78
C TYR A 751 33.63 -25.20 18.65
N ARG A 752 32.85 -25.29 19.74
CA ARG A 752 32.75 -24.21 20.75
C ARG A 752 34.10 -23.91 21.38
N GLY A 753 34.84 -24.95 21.77
CA GLY A 753 36.20 -24.82 22.29
C GLY A 753 37.13 -24.14 21.29
N LEU A 754 37.01 -24.50 20.00
CA LEU A 754 37.79 -23.89 18.91
C LEU A 754 37.48 -22.40 18.75
N CYS A 755 36.21 -22.01 18.75
CA CYS A 755 35.84 -20.59 18.71
C CYS A 755 36.41 -19.81 19.90
N TYR A 756 36.27 -20.32 21.12
CA TYR A 756 36.84 -19.69 22.31
C TYR A 756 38.37 -19.58 22.24
N GLU A 757 39.07 -20.63 21.81
CA GLU A 757 40.53 -20.62 21.63
C GLU A 757 40.94 -19.50 20.66
N LYS A 758 40.26 -19.42 19.52
CA LYS A 758 40.56 -18.44 18.46
C LYS A 758 40.23 -17.00 18.85
N MET A 759 39.27 -16.81 19.76
CA MET A 759 38.93 -15.53 20.37
C MET A 759 39.84 -15.16 21.56
N GLY A 760 40.75 -16.05 21.98
CA GLY A 760 41.64 -15.82 23.13
C GLY A 760 41.01 -16.07 24.49
N GLU A 761 39.82 -16.68 24.55
CA GLU A 761 39.12 -17.02 25.79
C GLU A 761 39.56 -18.38 26.34
N SER A 762 40.79 -18.46 26.83
CA SER A 762 41.43 -19.73 27.21
C SER A 762 40.64 -20.53 28.26
N ALA A 763 40.04 -19.88 29.26
CA ALA A 763 39.27 -20.57 30.30
C ALA A 763 38.02 -21.27 29.74
N SER A 764 37.26 -20.56 28.89
CA SER A 764 36.08 -21.08 28.20
C SER A 764 36.46 -22.21 27.23
N ALA A 765 37.57 -22.05 26.51
CA ALA A 765 38.10 -23.08 25.60
C ALA A 765 38.46 -24.37 26.34
N LEU A 766 39.22 -24.27 27.44
CA LEU A 766 39.60 -25.41 28.27
C LEU A 766 38.37 -26.14 28.85
N ALA A 767 37.34 -25.40 29.29
CA ALA A 767 36.10 -25.98 29.77
C ALA A 767 35.38 -26.78 28.67
N ALA A 768 35.17 -26.15 27.50
CA ALA A 768 34.50 -26.78 26.37
C ALA A 768 35.24 -28.04 25.87
N TYR A 769 36.57 -28.01 25.78
CA TYR A 769 37.34 -29.20 25.39
C TYR A 769 37.27 -30.33 26.42
N ARG A 770 37.25 -30.01 27.72
CA ARG A 770 37.05 -31.04 28.77
C ARG A 770 35.68 -31.68 28.68
N GLU A 771 34.65 -30.91 28.39
CA GLU A 771 33.30 -31.45 28.16
C GLU A 771 33.28 -32.32 26.90
N ALA A 772 33.91 -31.89 25.81
CA ALA A 772 34.02 -32.66 24.57
C ALA A 772 34.71 -34.03 24.77
N LEU A 773 35.68 -34.14 25.70
CA LEU A 773 36.34 -35.40 26.02
C LEU A 773 35.40 -36.48 26.55
N ALA A 774 34.28 -36.11 27.17
CA ALA A 774 33.29 -37.07 27.68
C ALA A 774 32.60 -37.83 26.53
N PHE A 775 32.67 -37.33 25.30
CA PHE A 775 32.03 -37.89 24.12
C PHE A 775 33.04 -38.66 23.24
N GLY A 776 33.48 -39.81 23.73
CA GLY A 776 34.54 -40.61 23.10
C GLY A 776 34.25 -41.15 21.69
N ALA A 777 32.98 -41.17 21.27
CA ALA A 777 32.56 -41.65 19.95
C ALA A 777 32.20 -40.53 18.96
N SER A 778 32.32 -39.26 19.37
CA SER A 778 32.10 -38.12 18.48
C SER A 778 33.25 -37.97 17.49
N THR A 779 32.94 -37.55 16.27
CA THR A 779 33.90 -37.32 15.18
C THR A 779 33.75 -35.91 14.60
N ILE A 780 34.69 -35.50 13.75
CA ILE A 780 34.58 -34.32 12.90
C ILE A 780 34.53 -34.73 11.41
N GLY A 781 33.94 -33.90 10.57
CA GLY A 781 33.79 -34.09 9.13
C GLY A 781 32.72 -35.13 8.77
N THR A 782 33.00 -36.40 9.05
CA THR A 782 32.09 -37.52 8.76
C THR A 782 32.00 -38.48 9.94
N SER A 783 31.09 -39.45 9.84
CA SER A 783 30.98 -40.55 10.80
C SER A 783 32.26 -41.40 10.95
N GLU A 784 33.15 -41.34 9.97
CA GLU A 784 34.41 -42.07 9.93
C GLU A 784 35.64 -41.19 10.23
N GLY A 785 35.42 -39.89 10.45
CA GLY A 785 36.46 -38.90 10.65
C GLY A 785 37.21 -39.04 11.97
N THR A 786 38.09 -38.08 12.26
CA THR A 786 38.92 -38.09 13.45
C THR A 786 38.06 -37.96 14.71
N LEU A 787 38.38 -38.76 15.74
CA LEU A 787 37.68 -38.71 17.02
C LEU A 787 37.91 -37.37 17.73
N VAL A 788 36.82 -36.74 18.13
CA VAL A 788 36.82 -35.51 18.93
C VAL A 788 37.63 -35.68 20.21
N SER A 789 37.53 -36.84 20.87
CA SER A 789 38.29 -37.08 22.11
C SER A 789 39.81 -37.07 21.92
N ILE A 790 40.32 -37.33 20.71
CA ILE A 790 41.75 -37.25 20.41
C ILE A 790 42.10 -35.77 20.21
N LEU A 791 41.35 -35.07 19.36
CA LEU A 791 41.56 -33.67 19.05
C LEU A 791 41.46 -32.78 20.30
N ALA A 792 40.47 -33.01 21.16
CA ALA A 792 40.30 -32.25 22.39
C ALA A 792 41.46 -32.49 23.38
N LYS A 793 42.04 -33.70 23.45
CA LYS A 793 43.24 -33.96 24.29
C LYS A 793 44.44 -33.18 23.78
N GLU A 794 44.65 -33.17 22.47
CA GLU A 794 45.72 -32.40 21.84
C GLU A 794 45.58 -30.92 22.16
N ARG A 795 44.38 -30.34 21.98
CA ARG A 795 44.09 -28.94 22.28
C ARG A 795 44.29 -28.57 23.75
N LEU A 796 43.82 -29.41 24.68
CA LEU A 796 44.03 -29.22 26.12
C LEU A 796 45.50 -29.21 26.52
N SER A 797 46.36 -29.93 25.80
CA SER A 797 47.81 -29.92 26.05
C SER A 797 48.52 -28.72 25.44
N ALA A 798 47.93 -28.10 24.42
CA ALA A 798 48.50 -26.97 23.69
C ALA A 798 48.19 -25.62 24.36
N ILE A 799 47.01 -25.49 24.97
CA ILE A 799 46.60 -24.28 25.70
C ILE A 799 47.28 -24.29 27.07
N LYS A 800 48.24 -23.39 27.28
CA LYS A 800 49.00 -23.24 28.52
C LYS A 800 48.37 -22.27 29.50
#